data_AF-A0A139IT45-F1
#
_entry.id   AF-A0A139IT45-F1
#
_cell.length_a   1.000
_cell.length_b   1.000
_cell.length_c   1.000
_cell.angle_alpha   90.00
_cell.angle_beta   90.00
_cell.angle_gamma   90.00
#
_symmetry.space_group_name_H-M   'P 1'
#
loop_
_entity.id
_entity.type
_entity.pdbx_description
1 polymer ?
#
loop_
_entity_poly.entity_id
_entity_poly.type
_entity_poly.pdbx_seq_one_letter_code
_entity_poly.pdbx_strand_id
1 'polypeptide(L)'
;MPPPPRPRALRKDAVALHFKTAKPVLLSDSPTGSRTTLAPNIRSISWSPTGALIANTVSTNIRVWNPERPDVKASTELRDNPAKPGAHSKPVERISFNPCMEHLLASAALDGMVRVWDVRAPSGATGLAGGGGLGARTNITGKSGEYDVAEQCLFLTWRPTGSELLVGTGKDKVTSFDLRKADTTMLDTTITANTAPPLKYEMIPSILMEKPYEKPYYYEMAFTNSGNHLLAATVDGSVKIFSYSSMNIIHTLSGHPSTTYSVQHSPAGNYVAVGASDSAITLWDTSSWLCEHVLTENANAVRSLSFSMDGQYLVCGGGIDQDKIHEKGLHVWHVDTGELLHTVETTNAPTFVEWHPLRYAVAFAGDPGGVKIVGDQPCEMRPLLPDLPGRRTDSTRQFAQAHDAFVCNKCTPDSYHYQDNGEMDEEYYAEAERDVQVVWKRYPILYDTKMASESGAKLNLLFIRHGETQDNIDRILQGHRDTSLTPKGIEEAKALAHNLGSDRIDIIYHSPLTRLLQTLEPIFSSRPGLEHIHDPDLRGQGLGTLEGESYDKLDMSSPRSAEKQFPDVGVELFDDFVKRLKKSLGKIIGIEALKMTSNQDQRTVAIATHGVCITSLFRVLLDREPCDGFNGVLAEQGPEAYEVRWTDSDDVARVEVRGLKSLPIRNGELVWEKLEEMEPKRFWIEKWGKREKAE
;
A
#
# COMPACT_ATOMS: atom_id res chain seq x y z
N MET A 1 9.60 25.86 17.80
CA MET A 1 10.41 25.89 16.58
C MET A 1 9.55 25.38 15.44
N PRO A 2 9.58 25.99 14.24
CA PRO A 2 9.03 25.32 13.07
C PRO A 2 9.74 23.97 12.89
N PRO A 3 9.07 22.93 12.38
CA PRO A 3 9.72 21.66 12.07
C PRO A 3 10.90 21.93 11.13
N PRO A 4 12.01 21.17 11.25
CA PRO A 4 13.12 21.31 10.32
C PRO A 4 12.59 21.20 8.88
N PRO A 5 13.05 22.05 7.95
CA PRO A 5 12.60 22.00 6.56
C PRO A 5 12.87 20.60 6.01
N ARG A 6 11.85 19.97 5.43
CA ARG A 6 12.02 18.66 4.78
C ARG A 6 13.11 18.80 3.70
N PRO A 7 14.07 17.87 3.61
CA PRO A 7 14.98 17.85 2.48
C PRO A 7 14.15 17.79 1.20
N ARG A 8 14.59 18.50 0.16
CA ARG A 8 14.02 18.33 -1.17
C ARG A 8 14.11 16.85 -1.54
N ALA A 9 13.03 16.28 -2.08
CA ALA A 9 13.02 14.89 -2.49
C ALA A 9 14.22 14.59 -3.40
N LEU A 10 15.02 13.60 -3.02
CA LEU A 10 16.15 13.14 -3.81
C LEU A 10 15.58 12.51 -5.06
N ARG A 11 16.01 12.96 -6.23
CA ARG A 11 15.52 12.40 -7.50
C ARG A 11 16.18 11.05 -7.78
N LYS A 12 15.45 10.17 -8.45
CA LYS A 12 15.87 8.82 -8.83
C LYS A 12 17.26 8.79 -9.49
N ASP A 13 17.56 9.74 -10.39
CA ASP A 13 18.82 9.87 -11.12
C ASP A 13 20.01 10.34 -10.25
N ALA A 14 19.74 11.00 -9.12
CA ALA A 14 20.77 11.52 -8.22
C ALA A 14 21.19 10.53 -7.12
N VAL A 15 20.43 9.45 -6.90
CA VAL A 15 20.65 8.49 -5.80
C VAL A 15 22.04 7.85 -5.87
N ALA A 16 22.45 7.36 -7.04
CA ALA A 16 23.74 6.72 -7.19
C ALA A 16 24.91 7.67 -6.86
N LEU A 17 24.82 8.94 -7.26
CA LEU A 17 25.84 9.95 -6.96
C LEU A 17 25.86 10.31 -5.47
N HIS A 18 24.69 10.41 -4.85
CA HIS A 18 24.51 10.72 -3.43
C HIS A 18 25.24 9.71 -2.53
N PHE A 19 25.06 8.42 -2.79
CA PHE A 19 25.71 7.36 -2.01
C PHE A 19 27.18 7.14 -2.38
N LYS A 20 27.56 7.27 -3.67
CA LYS A 20 28.94 7.08 -4.12
C LYS A 20 29.93 8.09 -3.52
N THR A 21 29.46 9.30 -3.22
CA THR A 21 30.29 10.39 -2.70
C THR A 21 30.33 10.45 -1.17
N ALA A 22 29.41 9.76 -0.49
CA ALA A 22 29.30 9.82 0.95
C ALA A 22 30.35 8.94 1.64
N LYS A 23 31.12 9.52 2.57
CA LYS A 23 32.01 8.75 3.45
C LYS A 23 31.19 8.17 4.61
N PRO A 24 31.25 6.87 4.89
CA PRO A 24 30.49 6.29 5.98
C PRO A 24 31.02 6.76 7.35
N VAL A 25 30.12 7.19 8.22
CA VAL A 25 30.41 7.45 9.64
C VAL A 25 30.35 6.14 10.40
N LEU A 26 31.39 5.80 11.17
CA LEU A 26 31.48 4.58 11.96
C LEU A 26 31.19 4.87 13.44
N LEU A 27 30.24 4.13 14.01
CA LEU A 27 29.92 4.10 15.43
C LEU A 27 30.45 2.79 16.03
N SER A 28 31.53 2.89 16.82
CA SER A 28 32.27 1.73 17.32
C SER A 28 32.65 1.88 18.79
N ASP A 29 32.55 0.78 19.54
CA ASP A 29 33.04 0.69 20.92
C ASP A 29 34.59 0.78 21.01
N SER A 30 35.32 0.61 19.91
CA SER A 30 36.79 0.66 19.90
C SER A 30 37.30 2.07 19.58
N PRO A 31 37.91 2.79 20.55
CA PRO A 31 38.37 4.17 20.35
C PRO A 31 39.58 4.30 19.40
N THR A 32 40.26 3.19 19.06
CA THR A 32 41.45 3.19 18.19
C THR A 32 41.17 2.77 16.75
N GLY A 33 39.91 2.51 16.39
CA GLY A 33 39.58 1.98 15.06
C GLY A 33 40.30 0.67 14.75
N SER A 34 40.67 -0.09 15.79
CA SER A 34 41.22 -1.44 15.65
C SER A 34 40.27 -2.22 14.77
N ARG A 35 40.73 -2.59 13.57
CA ARG A 35 39.98 -3.38 12.61
C ARG A 35 39.82 -4.79 13.18
N THR A 36 38.88 -4.95 14.12
CA THR A 36 38.34 -6.27 14.43
C THR A 36 37.73 -6.79 13.15
N THR A 37 38.30 -7.87 12.61
CA THR A 37 37.79 -8.54 11.40
C THR A 37 36.44 -9.21 11.65
N LEU A 38 36.09 -9.43 12.92
CA LEU A 38 34.81 -9.99 13.35
C LEU A 38 33.77 -8.87 13.46
N ALA A 39 32.62 -9.08 12.80
CA ALA A 39 31.47 -8.22 12.95
C ALA A 39 30.85 -8.41 14.36
N PRO A 40 30.57 -7.33 15.11
CA PRO A 40 29.86 -7.45 16.38
C PRO A 40 28.46 -8.02 16.16
N ASN A 41 28.00 -8.86 17.08
CA ASN A 41 26.64 -9.45 17.05
C ASN A 41 25.59 -8.39 17.43
N ILE A 42 25.32 -7.49 16.49
CA ILE A 42 24.27 -6.48 16.58
C ILE A 42 22.97 -7.10 16.08
N ARG A 43 21.92 -7.05 16.91
CA ARG A 43 20.63 -7.69 16.64
C ARG A 43 19.50 -6.69 16.34
N SER A 44 19.73 -5.41 16.58
CA SER A 44 18.77 -4.34 16.30
C SER A 44 19.46 -2.98 16.36
N ILE A 45 19.02 -2.08 15.48
CA ILE A 45 19.31 -0.65 15.49
C ILE A 45 17.98 0.11 15.48
N SER A 46 17.94 1.30 16.07
CA SER A 46 16.76 2.16 16.03
C SER A 46 17.16 3.64 16.04
N TRP A 47 16.63 4.41 15.10
CA TRP A 47 16.70 5.87 15.09
C TRP A 47 15.68 6.46 16.05
N SER A 48 16.08 7.50 16.76
CA SER A 48 15.15 8.42 17.41
C SER A 48 14.29 9.16 16.36
N PRO A 49 13.05 9.57 16.68
CA PRO A 49 12.15 10.24 15.73
C PRO A 49 12.75 11.43 14.96
N THR A 50 13.63 12.22 15.59
CA THR A 50 14.31 13.33 14.88
C THR A 50 15.61 12.91 14.20
N GLY A 51 16.10 11.70 14.46
CA GLY A 51 17.39 11.19 13.98
C GLY A 51 18.60 11.79 14.71
N ALA A 52 18.38 12.53 15.80
CA ALA A 52 19.46 13.11 16.61
C ALA A 52 20.26 12.04 17.37
N LEU A 53 19.63 10.91 17.67
CA LEU A 53 20.21 9.75 18.34
C LEU A 53 19.94 8.47 17.55
N ILE A 54 20.87 7.53 17.64
CA ILE A 54 20.69 6.15 17.16
C ILE A 54 21.11 5.17 18.25
N ALA A 55 20.30 4.15 18.49
CA ALA A 55 20.60 3.10 19.44
C ALA A 55 20.99 1.81 18.71
N ASN A 56 21.87 1.01 19.31
CA ASN A 56 22.21 -0.31 18.83
C ASN A 56 22.34 -1.31 19.99
N THR A 57 22.11 -2.58 19.69
CA THR A 57 22.34 -3.68 20.63
C THR A 57 23.68 -4.36 20.35
N VAL A 58 24.37 -4.81 21.40
CA VAL A 58 25.51 -5.71 21.30
C VAL A 58 25.36 -6.76 22.40
N SER A 59 24.87 -7.95 22.03
CA SER A 59 24.48 -8.98 22.99
C SER A 59 23.51 -8.44 24.05
N THR A 60 23.91 -8.34 25.32
CA THR A 60 23.10 -7.85 26.45
C THR A 60 23.12 -6.33 26.63
N ASN A 61 24.00 -5.63 25.93
CA ASN A 61 24.19 -4.19 26.06
C ASN A 61 23.33 -3.43 25.05
N ILE A 62 22.88 -2.25 25.46
CA ILE A 62 22.25 -1.26 24.59
C ILE A 62 23.06 0.03 24.72
N ARG A 63 23.44 0.61 23.58
CA ARG A 63 24.16 1.87 23.54
C ARG A 63 23.43 2.84 22.63
N VAL A 64 23.40 4.11 23.04
CA VAL A 64 22.80 5.23 22.33
C VAL A 64 23.91 6.17 21.90
N TRP A 65 23.96 6.45 20.61
CA TRP A 65 24.98 7.27 19.96
C TRP A 65 24.40 8.60 19.52
N ASN A 66 25.25 9.62 19.51
CA ASN A 66 25.02 10.84 18.77
C ASN A 66 25.80 10.73 17.43
N PRO A 67 25.12 10.64 16.27
CA PRO A 67 25.79 10.54 14.97
C PRO A 67 26.72 11.72 14.65
N GLU A 68 26.42 12.93 15.16
CA GLU A 68 27.26 14.12 14.97
C GLU A 68 28.53 14.07 15.84
N ARG A 69 28.55 13.20 16.85
CA ARG A 69 29.68 12.96 17.75
C ARG A 69 29.92 11.45 17.88
N PRO A 70 30.48 10.81 16.83
CA PRO A 70 30.60 9.35 16.76
C PRO A 70 31.63 8.73 17.74
N ASP A 71 32.19 9.52 18.66
CA ASP A 71 33.08 9.06 19.71
C ASP A 71 32.30 8.27 20.77
N VAL A 72 32.79 7.09 21.13
CA VAL A 72 32.25 6.26 22.22
C VAL A 72 32.10 7.03 23.54
N LYS A 73 32.97 8.02 23.80
CA LYS A 73 32.87 8.89 24.99
C LYS A 73 31.66 9.82 24.99
N ALA A 74 31.12 10.12 23.81
CA ALA A 74 29.89 10.90 23.64
C ALA A 74 28.64 10.00 23.59
N SER A 75 28.81 8.68 23.55
CA SER A 75 27.71 7.72 23.62
C SER A 75 27.24 7.50 25.06
N THR A 76 25.99 7.03 25.18
CA THR A 76 25.34 6.69 26.44
C THR A 76 25.06 5.20 26.47
N GLU A 77 25.47 4.52 27.53
CA GLU A 77 25.18 3.10 27.73
C GLU A 77 23.97 2.93 28.64
N LEU A 78 23.03 2.06 28.25
CA LEU A 78 21.86 1.78 29.07
C LEU A 78 22.16 0.57 29.95
N ARG A 79 21.97 0.72 31.27
CA ARG A 79 22.20 -0.37 32.23
C ARG A 79 21.11 -0.37 33.28
N ASP A 80 20.64 -1.57 33.60
CA ASP A 80 19.66 -1.75 34.68
C ASP A 80 20.30 -1.49 36.05
N ASN A 81 21.41 -2.17 36.32
CA ASN A 81 22.15 -2.03 37.56
C ASN A 81 23.62 -1.69 37.23
N PRO A 82 24.18 -0.58 37.74
CA PRO A 82 25.59 -0.24 37.52
C PRO A 82 26.58 -1.34 37.92
N ALA A 83 26.20 -2.19 38.88
CA ALA A 83 26.99 -3.32 39.37
C ALA A 83 26.79 -4.62 38.57
N LYS A 84 25.82 -4.69 37.66
CA LYS A 84 25.62 -5.84 36.76
C LYS A 84 25.98 -5.45 35.32
N PRO A 85 26.64 -6.33 34.56
CA PRO A 85 26.89 -6.08 33.15
C PRO A 85 25.58 -6.18 32.35
N GLY A 86 25.35 -5.26 31.42
CA GLY A 86 24.21 -5.32 30.50
C GLY A 86 23.01 -4.45 30.87
N ALA A 87 22.26 -4.11 29.81
CA ALA A 87 20.89 -3.60 29.93
C ALA A 87 19.92 -4.74 30.31
N HIS A 88 20.21 -5.95 29.83
CA HIS A 88 19.45 -7.19 30.08
C HIS A 88 20.37 -8.32 30.54
N SER A 89 19.78 -9.37 31.12
CA SER A 89 20.54 -10.55 31.57
C SER A 89 20.84 -11.55 30.45
N LYS A 90 20.12 -11.46 29.33
CA LYS A 90 20.32 -12.23 28.09
C LYS A 90 20.32 -11.29 26.88
N PRO A 91 20.71 -11.77 25.68
CA PRO A 91 20.79 -10.91 24.50
C PRO A 91 19.49 -10.16 24.21
N VAL A 92 19.64 -8.88 23.85
CA VAL A 92 18.54 -8.00 23.45
C VAL A 92 18.21 -8.26 22.00
N GLU A 93 16.98 -8.70 21.72
CA GLU A 93 16.53 -9.05 20.36
C GLU A 93 16.09 -7.83 19.58
N ARG A 94 15.35 -6.92 20.21
CA ARG A 94 14.87 -5.70 19.56
C ARG A 94 14.96 -4.49 20.47
N ILE A 95 15.18 -3.34 19.85
CA ILE A 95 15.05 -2.01 20.45
C ILE A 95 14.23 -1.14 19.50
N SER A 96 13.49 -0.18 20.04
CA SER A 96 12.79 0.82 19.21
C SER A 96 12.55 2.10 20.00
N PHE A 97 12.92 3.23 19.43
CA PHE A 97 12.54 4.53 19.97
C PHE A 97 11.05 4.77 19.81
N ASN A 98 10.47 5.45 20.79
CA ASN A 98 9.08 5.86 20.72
C ASN A 98 8.89 6.88 19.59
N PRO A 99 7.89 6.70 18.69
CA PRO A 99 7.72 7.55 17.51
C PRO A 99 7.35 9.01 17.83
N CYS A 100 6.85 9.28 19.03
CA CYS A 100 6.41 10.61 19.45
C CYS A 100 7.26 11.22 20.57
N MET A 101 8.11 10.42 21.22
CA MET A 101 8.93 10.84 22.37
C MET A 101 10.40 10.50 22.14
N GLU A 102 11.18 11.52 21.77
CA GLU A 102 12.61 11.41 21.43
C GLU A 102 13.47 10.72 22.50
N HIS A 103 13.07 10.88 23.75
CA HIS A 103 13.82 10.40 24.90
C HIS A 103 13.51 8.96 25.31
N LEU A 104 12.42 8.38 24.80
CA LEU A 104 11.92 7.11 25.28
C LEU A 104 12.34 6.00 24.33
N LEU A 105 13.11 5.04 24.84
CA LEU A 105 13.51 3.83 24.11
C LEU A 105 12.87 2.61 24.77
N ALA A 106 12.31 1.69 23.99
CA ALA A 106 11.91 0.37 24.47
C ALA A 106 12.92 -0.69 24.03
N SER A 107 13.08 -1.73 24.86
CA SER A 107 13.86 -2.91 24.54
C SER A 107 13.16 -4.19 24.96
N ALA A 108 13.33 -5.23 24.18
CA ALA A 108 12.83 -6.57 24.47
C ALA A 108 13.94 -7.59 24.22
N ALA A 109 14.07 -8.56 25.12
CA ALA A 109 15.20 -9.47 25.14
C ALA A 109 14.80 -10.92 25.42
N LEU A 110 15.75 -11.83 25.22
CA LEU A 110 15.58 -13.26 25.48
C LEU A 110 15.46 -13.61 26.97
N ASP A 111 15.64 -12.63 27.87
CA ASP A 111 15.35 -12.80 29.30
C ASP A 111 13.87 -12.68 29.64
N GLY A 112 13.02 -12.38 28.65
CA GLY A 112 11.57 -12.22 28.79
C GLY A 112 11.16 -10.87 29.37
N MET A 113 12.13 -9.98 29.59
CA MET A 113 11.88 -8.65 30.11
C MET A 113 11.69 -7.66 28.96
N VAL A 114 10.65 -6.85 29.08
CA VAL A 114 10.46 -5.63 28.30
C VAL A 114 10.83 -4.46 29.18
N ARG A 115 11.71 -3.59 28.70
CA ARG A 115 12.17 -2.41 29.45
C ARG A 115 11.96 -1.14 28.65
N VAL A 116 11.68 -0.07 29.37
CA VAL A 116 11.56 1.28 28.82
C VAL A 116 12.62 2.16 29.48
N TRP A 117 13.30 3.00 28.70
CA TRP A 117 14.45 3.79 29.12
C TRP A 117 14.21 5.26 28.76
N ASP A 118 14.44 6.19 29.69
CA ASP A 118 14.64 7.61 29.36
C ASP A 118 16.13 7.85 29.07
N VAL A 119 16.50 7.99 27.79
CA VAL A 119 17.90 8.10 27.36
C VAL A 119 18.57 9.42 27.76
N ARG A 120 17.82 10.36 28.36
CA ARG A 120 18.37 11.63 28.89
C ARG A 120 18.65 11.57 30.39
N ALA A 121 18.04 10.64 31.12
CA ALA A 121 18.02 10.65 32.58
C ALA A 121 19.26 9.95 33.17
N PRO A 122 20.25 10.66 33.74
CA PRO A 122 21.40 9.99 34.34
C PRO A 122 20.93 8.97 35.38
N SER A 123 21.49 7.75 35.36
CA SER A 123 21.18 6.71 36.35
C SER A 123 21.20 7.32 37.75
N GLY A 124 20.05 7.30 38.42
CA GLY A 124 19.92 7.79 39.78
C GLY A 124 21.01 7.18 40.66
N ALA A 125 21.81 8.05 41.28
CA ALA A 125 22.82 7.64 42.24
C ALA A 125 22.14 7.07 43.49
N THR A 126 21.98 5.75 43.53
CA THR A 126 22.07 4.98 44.78
C THR A 126 23.50 4.46 44.94
N GLY A 127 24.46 5.38 44.87
CA GLY A 127 25.81 5.16 45.39
C GLY A 127 25.87 5.79 46.78
N LEU A 128 25.82 4.96 47.81
CA LEU A 128 26.07 5.36 49.20
C LEU A 128 27.32 6.23 49.32
N ALA A 129 27.22 7.23 50.19
CA ALA A 129 28.30 8.06 50.68
C ALA A 129 29.59 7.27 50.96
N GLY A 130 30.71 7.73 50.42
CA GLY A 130 32.02 7.21 50.75
C GLY A 130 33.13 7.72 49.84
N GLY A 131 33.70 8.88 50.14
CA GLY A 131 35.00 9.33 49.63
C GLY A 131 34.93 10.49 48.64
N GLY A 132 35.40 11.66 49.08
CA GLY A 132 35.48 12.87 48.27
C GLY A 132 36.37 12.72 47.05
N GLY A 133 35.77 12.94 45.89
CA GLY A 133 36.45 13.18 44.61
C GLY A 133 35.41 13.75 43.66
N LEU A 134 35.74 14.84 42.94
CA LEU A 134 34.84 15.47 41.97
C LEU A 134 34.30 14.40 41.00
N GLY A 135 33.01 14.08 41.15
CA GLY A 135 32.39 12.90 40.53
C GLY A 135 32.44 12.96 39.01
N ALA A 136 33.13 12.00 38.40
CA ALA A 136 33.06 11.75 36.97
C ALA A 136 31.60 11.45 36.59
N ARG A 137 31.00 12.27 35.72
CA ARG A 137 29.71 11.95 35.10
C ARG A 137 29.86 10.64 34.34
N THR A 138 29.20 9.58 34.79
CA THR A 138 29.09 8.33 34.03
C THR A 138 27.94 8.48 33.03
N ASN A 139 28.18 8.19 31.74
CA ASN A 139 27.13 8.19 30.71
C ASN A 139 26.30 6.90 30.79
N ILE A 140 25.74 6.63 31.96
CA ILE A 140 24.92 5.45 32.22
C ILE A 140 23.51 5.94 32.58
N THR A 141 22.52 5.33 31.93
CA THR A 141 21.09 5.64 32.06
C THR A 141 20.37 4.42 32.60
N GLY A 142 19.53 4.63 33.62
CA GLY A 142 18.74 3.58 34.27
C GLY A 142 17.43 3.32 33.53
N LYS A 143 16.81 2.17 33.76
CA LYS A 143 15.47 1.87 33.26
C LYS A 143 14.42 2.78 33.92
N SER A 144 13.42 3.15 33.15
CA SER A 144 12.27 3.95 33.57
C SER A 144 11.01 3.11 33.81
N GLY A 145 10.93 1.91 33.24
CA GLY A 145 9.86 0.93 33.46
C GLY A 145 10.31 -0.46 33.03
N GLU A 146 9.73 -1.49 33.61
CA GLU A 146 9.93 -2.87 33.17
C GLU A 146 8.71 -3.73 33.39
N TYR A 147 8.60 -4.79 32.59
CA TYR A 147 7.58 -5.82 32.72
C TYR A 147 8.15 -7.18 32.31
N ASP A 148 7.81 -8.22 33.07
CA ASP A 148 8.18 -9.61 32.78
C ASP A 148 7.06 -10.32 32.01
N VAL A 149 7.31 -10.64 30.75
CA VAL A 149 6.36 -11.35 29.87
C VAL A 149 6.42 -12.88 30.10
N ALA A 150 7.32 -13.34 30.98
CA ALA A 150 7.58 -14.73 31.36
C ALA A 150 8.11 -15.65 30.23
N GLU A 151 8.29 -15.12 29.02
CA GLU A 151 8.72 -15.85 27.83
C GLU A 151 9.66 -15.00 26.98
N GLN A 152 10.53 -15.64 26.18
CA GLN A 152 11.51 -14.93 25.35
C GLN A 152 10.82 -14.00 24.34
N CYS A 153 11.19 -12.72 24.34
CA CYS A 153 10.68 -11.75 23.38
C CYS A 153 11.38 -11.89 22.03
N LEU A 154 10.62 -11.84 20.94
CA LEU A 154 11.14 -11.94 19.57
C LEU A 154 11.11 -10.61 18.83
N PHE A 155 10.02 -9.85 18.97
CA PHE A 155 9.85 -8.56 18.34
C PHE A 155 9.14 -7.57 19.25
N LEU A 156 9.32 -6.28 18.96
CA LEU A 156 8.60 -5.19 19.59
C LEU A 156 8.29 -4.11 18.55
N THR A 157 7.12 -3.48 18.66
CA THR A 157 6.72 -2.41 17.75
C THR A 157 5.84 -1.40 18.47
N TRP A 158 6.04 -0.11 18.18
CA TRP A 158 5.23 0.95 18.74
C TRP A 158 3.99 1.19 17.89
N ARG A 159 2.86 1.47 18.53
CA ARG A 159 1.75 2.10 17.83
C ARG A 159 2.18 3.48 17.34
N PRO A 160 1.75 3.95 16.16
CA PRO A 160 2.17 5.26 15.62
C PRO A 160 1.90 6.45 16.55
N THR A 161 0.93 6.32 17.46
CA THR A 161 0.60 7.31 18.49
C THR A 161 1.65 7.42 19.61
N GLY A 162 2.55 6.43 19.74
CA GLY A 162 3.55 6.35 20.81
C GLY A 162 2.98 6.03 22.20
N SER A 163 1.68 5.77 22.34
CA SER A 163 1.04 5.47 23.63
C SER A 163 1.10 3.99 24.01
N GLU A 164 1.11 3.12 23.01
CA GLU A 164 1.05 1.67 23.19
C GLU A 164 2.28 1.00 22.56
N LEU A 165 2.85 0.04 23.28
CA LEU A 165 3.94 -0.82 22.81
C LEU A 165 3.43 -2.24 22.66
N LEU A 166 3.64 -2.85 21.50
CA LEU A 166 3.31 -4.24 21.24
C LEU A 166 4.58 -5.09 21.34
N VAL A 167 4.51 -6.24 22.01
CA VAL A 167 5.61 -7.21 22.11
C VAL A 167 5.08 -8.61 21.82
N GLY A 168 5.81 -9.33 20.98
CA GLY A 168 5.56 -10.75 20.71
C GLY A 168 6.62 -11.65 21.32
N THR A 169 6.20 -12.84 21.73
CA THR A 169 7.08 -13.87 22.31
C THR A 169 7.22 -15.07 21.39
N GLY A 170 8.18 -15.95 21.67
CA GLY A 170 8.40 -17.18 20.91
C GLY A 170 7.28 -18.24 21.00
N LYS A 171 6.23 -18.00 21.79
CA LYS A 171 5.05 -18.89 21.90
C LYS A 171 3.80 -18.26 21.29
N ASP A 172 3.96 -17.34 20.34
CA ASP A 172 2.86 -16.63 19.65
C ASP A 172 1.95 -15.84 20.58
N LYS A 173 2.45 -15.50 21.76
CA LYS A 173 1.78 -14.58 22.67
C LYS A 173 2.14 -13.17 22.27
N VAL A 174 1.13 -12.38 21.95
CA VAL A 174 1.27 -10.96 21.62
C VAL A 174 0.59 -10.15 22.70
N THR A 175 1.37 -9.31 23.37
CA THR A 175 0.93 -8.47 24.50
C THR A 175 1.12 -7.00 24.11
N SER A 176 0.08 -6.19 24.26
CA SER A 176 0.19 -4.74 24.21
C SER A 176 0.42 -4.18 25.61
N PHE A 177 1.15 -3.07 25.67
CA PHE A 177 1.47 -2.34 26.89
C PHE A 177 1.04 -0.89 26.72
N ASP A 178 0.06 -0.45 27.49
CA ASP A 178 -0.25 0.97 27.65
C ASP A 178 0.78 1.59 28.61
N LEU A 179 1.52 2.58 28.13
CA LEU A 179 2.56 3.23 28.92
C LEU A 179 2.03 4.49 29.58
N ARG A 180 1.89 4.42 30.90
CA ARG A 180 1.46 5.56 31.71
C ARG A 180 2.63 6.11 32.50
N LYS A 181 2.81 7.42 32.45
CA LYS A 181 3.77 8.09 33.33
C LYS A 181 3.26 7.97 34.77
N ALA A 182 4.07 7.41 35.67
CA ALA A 182 3.68 7.24 37.06
C ALA A 182 3.56 8.61 37.74
N ASP A 183 2.48 8.82 38.50
CA ASP A 183 2.30 10.04 39.31
C ASP A 183 3.34 10.08 40.43
N THR A 184 4.32 10.97 40.29
CA THR A 184 5.36 11.20 41.30
C THR A 184 4.86 12.10 42.44
N THR A 185 3.70 11.81 43.02
CA THR A 185 3.13 12.62 44.12
C THR A 185 3.53 12.14 45.51
N MET A 186 4.22 11.00 45.66
CA MET A 186 4.72 10.53 46.95
C MET A 186 6.01 9.72 46.78
N LEU A 187 7.19 10.34 46.87
CA LEU A 187 8.34 9.84 47.65
C LEU A 187 9.58 10.77 47.57
N ASP A 188 10.15 11.01 48.76
CA ASP A 188 11.48 11.52 49.13
C ASP A 188 11.90 12.96 48.80
N THR A 189 11.58 13.86 49.75
CA THR A 189 12.15 15.19 49.99
C THR A 189 13.65 15.21 50.35
N THR A 190 14.45 14.21 49.97
CA THR A 190 15.89 14.14 50.33
C THR A 190 16.86 14.31 49.17
N ILE A 191 16.40 14.63 47.95
CA ILE A 191 17.31 14.84 46.81
C ILE A 191 17.76 16.31 46.74
N THR A 192 19.00 16.56 47.15
CA THR A 192 19.73 17.81 46.94
C THR A 192 19.88 18.15 45.45
N ALA A 193 19.33 19.30 45.06
CA ALA A 193 19.68 20.22 43.98
C ALA A 193 20.22 19.71 42.62
N ASN A 194 19.47 20.09 41.57
CA ASN A 194 19.86 20.30 40.16
C ASN A 194 19.63 19.22 39.09
N THR A 195 18.95 18.11 39.39
CA THR A 195 18.49 17.17 38.34
C THR A 195 17.03 16.78 38.56
N ALA A 196 16.20 16.94 37.53
CA ALA A 196 14.83 16.45 37.57
C ALA A 196 14.82 14.93 37.87
N PRO A 197 13.89 14.43 38.71
CA PRO A 197 13.83 13.01 39.02
C PRO A 197 13.62 12.19 37.74
N PRO A 198 14.23 10.98 37.63
CA PRO A 198 14.05 10.13 36.46
C PRO A 198 12.56 9.80 36.29
N LEU A 199 12.06 9.97 35.07
CA LEU A 199 10.69 9.62 34.73
C LEU A 199 10.50 8.11 34.94
N LYS A 200 9.45 7.75 35.68
CA LYS A 200 9.01 6.37 35.82
C LYS A 200 7.76 6.14 34.97
N TYR A 201 7.72 5.01 34.29
CA TYR A 201 6.59 4.58 33.47
C TYR A 201 6.07 3.25 34.02
N GLU A 202 4.77 3.18 34.21
CA GLU A 202 4.04 1.95 34.47
C GLU A 202 3.62 1.33 33.13
N MET A 203 3.88 0.04 32.99
CA MET A 203 3.51 -0.74 31.81
C MET A 203 2.26 -1.54 32.14
N ILE A 204 1.11 -1.18 31.57
CA ILE A 204 -0.15 -1.88 31.81
C ILE A 204 -0.35 -2.90 30.69
N PRO A 205 -0.21 -4.21 30.96
CA PRO A 205 -0.29 -5.25 29.94
C PRO A 205 -1.75 -5.51 29.51
N SER A 206 -1.93 -5.87 28.26
CA SER A 206 -3.16 -6.44 27.72
C SER A 206 -2.79 -7.51 26.70
N ILE A 207 -3.17 -8.76 26.96
CA ILE A 207 -2.89 -9.88 26.06
C ILE A 207 -3.85 -9.78 24.87
N LEU A 208 -3.30 -9.60 23.67
CA LEU A 208 -4.09 -9.47 22.44
C LEU A 208 -4.27 -10.81 21.73
N MET A 209 -3.25 -11.68 21.77
CA MET A 209 -3.28 -13.01 21.18
C MET A 209 -2.56 -14.01 22.08
N GLU A 210 -3.18 -15.18 22.30
CA GLU A 210 -2.60 -16.32 22.99
C GLU A 210 -3.15 -17.60 22.35
N LYS A 211 -2.32 -18.38 21.66
CA LYS A 211 -2.73 -19.66 21.03
C LYS A 211 -1.77 -20.78 21.43
N PRO A 212 -2.26 -21.96 21.89
CA PRO A 212 -1.40 -23.08 22.29
C PRO A 212 -0.85 -23.96 21.13
N TYR A 213 -0.66 -23.42 19.92
CA TYR A 213 -0.22 -24.08 18.65
C TYR A 213 -1.23 -25.04 17.98
N GLU A 214 -1.48 -24.92 16.65
CA GLU A 214 -0.81 -25.74 15.62
C GLU A 214 -0.07 -24.99 14.48
N LYS A 215 -0.07 -23.63 14.43
CA LYS A 215 0.92 -22.69 13.83
C LYS A 215 0.28 -21.31 13.58
N PRO A 216 0.80 -20.23 14.20
CA PRO A 216 1.70 -19.35 13.44
C PRO A 216 2.77 -18.61 14.29
N TYR A 217 4.03 -19.04 14.17
CA TYR A 217 5.22 -18.29 14.62
C TYR A 217 5.32 -16.94 13.90
N TYR A 218 5.28 -15.83 14.66
CA TYR A 218 5.49 -14.47 14.15
C TYR A 218 6.94 -14.00 14.36
N TYR A 219 7.61 -13.57 13.29
CA TYR A 219 8.98 -13.02 13.39
C TYR A 219 9.01 -11.51 13.61
N GLU A 220 8.07 -10.80 13.01
CA GLU A 220 7.93 -9.36 13.13
C GLU A 220 6.47 -8.96 12.95
N MET A 221 6.06 -7.90 13.66
CA MET A 221 4.81 -7.22 13.42
C MET A 221 5.04 -5.73 13.30
N ALA A 222 4.30 -5.08 12.41
CA ALA A 222 4.38 -3.64 12.17
C ALA A 222 2.99 -3.02 12.05
N PHE A 223 2.81 -1.83 12.60
CA PHE A 223 1.58 -1.07 12.41
C PHE A 223 1.56 -0.39 11.04
N THR A 224 0.37 -0.24 10.47
CA THR A 224 0.16 0.74 9.40
C THR A 224 0.21 2.16 9.96
N ASN A 225 0.46 3.16 9.11
CA ASN A 225 0.61 4.56 9.57
C ASN A 225 -0.63 5.11 10.29
N SER A 226 -1.82 4.55 10.00
CA SER A 226 -3.07 4.90 10.69
C SER A 226 -3.16 4.31 12.10
N GLY A 227 -2.38 3.27 12.41
CA GLY A 227 -2.43 2.54 13.68
C GLY A 227 -3.69 1.69 13.85
N ASN A 228 -4.45 1.47 12.77
CA ASN A 228 -5.69 0.67 12.78
C ASN A 228 -5.47 -0.77 12.32
N HIS A 229 -4.36 -1.02 11.60
CA HIS A 229 -4.03 -2.35 11.11
C HIS A 229 -2.65 -2.78 11.57
N LEU A 230 -2.50 -4.08 11.78
CA LEU A 230 -1.26 -4.71 12.21
C LEU A 230 -0.85 -5.75 11.18
N LEU A 231 0.33 -5.61 10.61
CA LEU A 231 0.95 -6.51 9.67
C LEU A 231 1.79 -7.52 10.44
N ALA A 232 1.70 -8.81 10.11
CA ALA A 232 2.40 -9.87 10.82
C ALA A 232 3.10 -10.83 9.86
N ALA A 233 4.42 -10.90 9.94
CA ALA A 233 5.24 -11.84 9.17
C ALA A 233 5.22 -13.23 9.82
N THR A 234 4.89 -14.26 9.05
CA THR A 234 4.63 -15.63 9.52
C THR A 234 5.57 -16.68 8.91
N VAL A 235 5.75 -17.79 9.63
CA VAL A 235 6.55 -18.94 9.17
C VAL A 235 6.06 -19.55 7.85
N ASP A 236 4.76 -19.51 7.56
CA ASP A 236 4.17 -20.09 6.36
C ASP A 236 4.43 -19.29 5.07
N GLY A 237 5.15 -18.18 5.16
CA GLY A 237 5.48 -17.32 4.01
C GLY A 237 4.40 -16.32 3.63
N SER A 238 3.29 -16.30 4.38
CA SER A 238 2.31 -15.24 4.25
C SER A 238 2.64 -14.03 5.13
N VAL A 239 1.92 -12.93 4.94
CA VAL A 239 1.82 -11.83 5.91
C VAL A 239 0.36 -11.63 6.21
N LYS A 240 -0.01 -11.73 7.48
CA LYS A 240 -1.39 -11.54 7.94
C LYS A 240 -1.62 -10.09 8.34
N ILE A 241 -2.72 -9.52 7.88
CA ILE A 241 -3.13 -8.16 8.21
C ILE A 241 -4.32 -8.23 9.15
N PHE A 242 -4.14 -7.74 10.36
CA PHE A 242 -5.17 -7.73 11.40
C PHE A 242 -5.79 -6.34 11.53
N SER A 243 -7.09 -6.28 11.79
CA SER A 243 -7.71 -5.10 12.39
C SER A 243 -7.27 -5.02 13.85
N TYR A 244 -6.61 -3.94 14.25
CA TYR A 244 -6.08 -3.83 15.61
C TYR A 244 -7.20 -3.78 16.68
N SER A 245 -8.37 -3.24 16.35
CA SER A 245 -9.48 -3.13 17.30
C SER A 245 -10.16 -4.46 17.61
N SER A 246 -10.30 -5.33 16.61
CA SER A 246 -10.98 -6.63 16.75
C SER A 246 -10.01 -7.82 16.77
N MET A 247 -8.75 -7.60 16.41
CA MET A 247 -7.73 -8.63 16.15
C MET A 247 -8.18 -9.70 15.14
N ASN A 248 -9.11 -9.35 14.25
CA ASN A 248 -9.54 -10.21 13.14
C ASN A 248 -8.61 -10.02 11.93
N ILE A 249 -8.31 -11.11 11.22
CA ILE A 249 -7.59 -11.06 9.95
C ILE A 249 -8.50 -10.44 8.90
N ILE A 250 -8.00 -9.41 8.22
CA ILE A 250 -8.69 -8.69 7.13
C ILE A 250 -8.14 -9.14 5.78
N HIS A 251 -6.81 -9.28 5.68
CA HIS A 251 -6.12 -9.72 4.46
C HIS A 251 -4.97 -10.67 4.81
N THR A 252 -4.60 -11.52 3.86
CA THR A 252 -3.42 -12.37 3.93
C THR A 252 -2.64 -12.17 2.63
N LEU A 253 -1.41 -11.66 2.73
CA LEU A 253 -0.51 -11.46 1.60
C LEU A 253 0.32 -12.72 1.41
N SER A 254 0.05 -13.48 0.36
CA SER A 254 0.76 -14.73 0.06
C SER A 254 1.62 -14.52 -1.18
N GLY A 255 2.88 -14.13 -0.98
CA GLY A 255 3.85 -13.91 -2.07
C GLY A 255 5.16 -14.66 -1.93
N HIS A 256 5.44 -15.23 -0.75
CA HIS A 256 6.68 -15.93 -0.48
C HIS A 256 6.43 -17.42 -0.27
N PRO A 257 7.14 -18.32 -1.00
CA PRO A 257 7.10 -19.76 -0.76
C PRO A 257 7.78 -20.20 0.55
N SER A 258 8.35 -19.25 1.29
CA SER A 258 9.19 -19.50 2.45
C SER A 258 8.94 -18.45 3.53
N THR A 259 9.39 -18.73 4.75
CA THR A 259 9.19 -17.87 5.93
C THR A 259 9.46 -16.39 5.66
N THR A 260 8.46 -15.55 5.98
CA THR A 260 8.62 -14.10 5.99
C THR A 260 9.25 -13.69 7.32
N TYR A 261 10.32 -12.88 7.24
CA TYR A 261 11.06 -12.43 8.42
C TYR A 261 10.77 -10.99 8.78
N SER A 262 10.51 -10.15 7.78
CA SER A 262 10.33 -8.72 7.98
C SER A 262 9.15 -8.17 7.19
N VAL A 263 8.50 -7.18 7.78
CA VAL A 263 7.37 -6.48 7.17
C VAL A 263 7.37 -5.02 7.59
N GLN A 264 7.18 -4.11 6.64
CA GLN A 264 7.11 -2.68 6.92
C GLN A 264 6.09 -1.99 6.03
N HIS A 265 5.32 -1.06 6.61
CA HIS A 265 4.45 -0.17 5.88
C HIS A 265 5.22 1.09 5.48
N SER A 266 5.10 1.50 4.21
CA SER A 266 5.77 2.69 3.68
C SER A 266 5.29 3.95 4.43
N PRO A 267 6.19 4.91 4.75
CA PRO A 267 5.81 6.20 5.30
C PRO A 267 4.84 6.99 4.41
N ALA A 268 4.93 6.82 3.08
CA ALA A 268 3.98 7.40 2.12
C ALA A 268 2.58 6.74 2.20
N GLY A 269 2.52 5.51 2.71
CA GLY A 269 1.29 4.74 2.90
C GLY A 269 0.82 3.99 1.66
N ASN A 270 1.56 4.04 0.55
CA ASN A 270 1.18 3.40 -0.71
C ASN A 270 1.59 1.93 -0.79
N TYR A 271 2.62 1.53 -0.04
CA TYR A 271 3.20 0.19 -0.17
C TYR A 271 3.43 -0.49 1.19
N VAL A 272 3.36 -1.82 1.19
CA VAL A 272 3.93 -2.70 2.22
C VAL A 272 5.07 -3.49 1.60
N ALA A 273 6.25 -3.40 2.21
CA ALA A 273 7.38 -4.26 1.86
C ALA A 273 7.41 -5.49 2.76
N VAL A 274 7.64 -6.65 2.17
CA VAL A 274 7.80 -7.93 2.87
C VAL A 274 9.11 -8.56 2.44
N GLY A 275 9.88 -9.03 3.41
CA GLY A 275 11.17 -9.70 3.19
C GLY A 275 11.17 -11.10 3.78
N ALA A 276 11.68 -12.07 3.01
CA ALA A 276 11.61 -13.48 3.36
C ALA A 276 12.93 -14.24 3.20
N SER A 277 12.90 -15.52 3.58
CA SER A 277 14.06 -16.43 3.52
C SER A 277 14.45 -16.84 2.09
N ASP A 278 13.55 -16.65 1.12
CA ASP A 278 13.80 -16.84 -0.31
C ASP A 278 14.67 -15.75 -0.94
N SER A 279 15.09 -14.76 -0.14
CA SER A 279 15.87 -13.60 -0.57
C SER A 279 15.11 -12.61 -1.45
N ALA A 280 13.80 -12.80 -1.66
CA ALA A 280 12.98 -11.84 -2.36
C ALA A 280 12.45 -10.77 -1.40
N ILE A 281 12.22 -9.58 -1.95
CA ILE A 281 11.38 -8.56 -1.33
C ILE A 281 10.14 -8.40 -2.19
N THR A 282 8.95 -8.48 -1.61
CA THR A 282 7.70 -8.18 -2.32
C THR A 282 7.16 -6.83 -1.89
N LEU A 283 6.75 -5.99 -2.85
CA LEU A 283 6.08 -4.71 -2.61
C LEU A 283 4.61 -4.84 -2.98
N TRP A 284 3.78 -4.61 -1.97
CA TRP A 284 2.33 -4.74 -2.06
C TRP A 284 1.69 -3.37 -2.01
N ASP A 285 0.89 -3.02 -3.01
CA ASP A 285 0.09 -1.80 -2.96
C ASP A 285 -0.94 -1.91 -1.84
N THR A 286 -1.05 -0.89 -0.99
CA THR A 286 -1.94 -0.89 0.18
C THR A 286 -3.41 -0.65 -0.18
N SER A 287 -3.68 -0.19 -1.41
CA SER A 287 -5.05 0.07 -1.89
C SER A 287 -5.71 -1.21 -2.43
N SER A 288 -4.96 -1.98 -3.22
CA SER A 288 -5.41 -3.19 -3.91
C SER A 288 -4.93 -4.48 -3.24
N TRP A 289 -3.94 -4.40 -2.35
CA TRP A 289 -3.23 -5.54 -1.75
C TRP A 289 -2.69 -6.53 -2.79
N LEU A 290 -2.27 -6.00 -3.95
CA LEU A 290 -1.59 -6.75 -5.00
C LEU A 290 -0.08 -6.52 -4.91
N CYS A 291 0.69 -7.59 -5.14
CA CYS A 291 2.13 -7.50 -5.26
C CYS A 291 2.49 -6.83 -6.60
N GLU A 292 2.91 -5.56 -6.56
CA GLU A 292 3.30 -4.81 -7.76
C GLU A 292 4.73 -5.14 -8.20
N HIS A 293 5.62 -5.37 -7.25
CA HIS A 293 7.03 -5.62 -7.53
C HIS A 293 7.60 -6.76 -6.69
N VAL A 294 8.47 -7.55 -7.31
CA VAL A 294 9.30 -8.56 -6.65
C VAL A 294 10.75 -8.22 -6.91
N LEU A 295 11.50 -7.88 -5.86
CA LEU A 295 12.89 -7.48 -5.92
C LEU A 295 13.76 -8.70 -5.58
N THR A 296 14.43 -9.28 -6.58
CA THR A 296 15.16 -10.56 -6.47
C THR A 296 16.68 -10.44 -6.57
N GLU A 297 17.22 -9.22 -6.67
CA GLU A 297 18.67 -8.97 -6.77
C GLU A 297 19.44 -9.28 -5.47
N ASN A 298 18.78 -9.80 -4.43
CA ASN A 298 19.43 -10.14 -3.16
C ASN A 298 19.77 -11.64 -3.12
N ALA A 299 21.01 -11.98 -2.78
CA ALA A 299 21.41 -13.37 -2.54
C ALA A 299 21.18 -13.88 -1.10
N ASN A 300 20.73 -13.02 -0.17
CA ASN A 300 20.58 -13.35 1.25
C ASN A 300 19.13 -13.21 1.73
N ALA A 301 18.75 -14.06 2.70
CA ALA A 301 17.47 -13.97 3.39
C ALA A 301 17.24 -12.57 3.99
N VAL A 302 16.11 -11.95 3.69
CA VAL A 302 15.81 -10.56 4.05
C VAL A 302 15.21 -10.49 5.45
N ARG A 303 16.01 -10.08 6.44
CA ARG A 303 15.62 -10.03 7.85
C ARG A 303 15.31 -8.63 8.38
N SER A 304 15.63 -7.60 7.60
CA SER A 304 15.43 -6.20 7.96
C SER A 304 15.10 -5.41 6.71
N LEU A 305 14.06 -4.59 6.78
CA LEU A 305 13.61 -3.69 5.73
C LEU A 305 13.56 -2.27 6.28
N SER A 306 13.87 -1.30 5.43
CA SER A 306 13.70 0.10 5.78
C SER A 306 13.33 0.94 4.57
N PHE A 307 12.22 1.68 4.65
CA PHE A 307 11.85 2.74 3.71
C PHE A 307 12.52 4.07 4.04
N SER A 308 12.87 4.85 3.02
CA SER A 308 13.19 6.27 3.17
C SER A 308 11.98 7.04 3.69
N MET A 309 12.20 8.19 4.34
CA MET A 309 11.10 8.92 4.99
C MET A 309 10.00 9.41 4.03
N ASP A 310 10.33 9.61 2.76
CA ASP A 310 9.37 9.93 1.70
C ASP A 310 8.69 8.71 1.07
N GLY A 311 9.12 7.50 1.43
CA GLY A 311 8.62 6.24 0.90
C GLY A 311 9.08 5.89 -0.52
N GLN A 312 9.99 6.66 -1.11
CA GLN A 312 10.44 6.47 -2.51
C GLN A 312 11.53 5.39 -2.66
N TYR A 313 12.30 5.15 -1.60
CA TYR A 313 13.43 4.25 -1.63
C TYR A 313 13.32 3.20 -0.55
N LEU A 314 13.86 2.03 -0.84
CA LEU A 314 13.91 0.89 0.08
C LEU A 314 15.34 0.39 0.18
N VAL A 315 15.73 -0.04 1.37
CA VAL A 315 16.94 -0.84 1.60
C VAL A 315 16.57 -2.09 2.39
N CYS A 316 17.43 -3.11 2.32
CA CYS A 316 17.28 -4.31 3.10
C CYS A 316 18.59 -4.78 3.72
N GLY A 317 18.46 -5.54 4.80
CA GLY A 317 19.53 -6.27 5.46
C GLY A 317 19.24 -7.76 5.46
N GLY A 318 20.29 -8.57 5.23
CA GLY A 318 20.22 -10.02 5.19
C GLY A 318 21.22 -10.70 6.11
N GLY A 319 20.84 -11.86 6.63
CA GLY A 319 21.63 -12.59 7.62
C GLY A 319 22.61 -13.62 7.02
N ILE A 320 23.57 -14.01 7.86
CA ILE A 320 24.55 -15.06 7.58
C ILE A 320 23.87 -16.43 7.70
N ASP A 321 23.35 -16.99 6.61
CA ASP A 321 23.18 -18.44 6.53
C ASP A 321 24.56 -19.05 6.24
N GLN A 322 25.02 -19.95 7.11
CA GLN A 322 26.39 -20.48 7.12
C GLN A 322 26.81 -21.20 5.81
N ASP A 323 25.84 -21.52 4.95
CA ASP A 323 26.01 -22.35 3.76
C ASP A 323 25.87 -21.59 2.42
N LYS A 324 25.67 -20.26 2.43
CA LYS A 324 25.48 -19.46 1.20
C LYS A 324 26.58 -18.41 1.00
N ILE A 325 26.99 -18.21 -0.25
CA ILE A 325 27.88 -17.11 -0.64
C ILE A 325 27.11 -15.81 -0.41
N HIS A 326 27.58 -15.00 0.54
CA HIS A 326 26.99 -13.69 0.80
C HIS A 326 27.42 -12.70 -0.28
N GLU A 327 26.46 -12.25 -1.09
CA GLU A 327 26.68 -11.04 -1.86
C GLU A 327 26.87 -9.86 -0.91
N LYS A 328 27.90 -9.08 -1.23
CA LYS A 328 28.30 -7.92 -0.46
C LYS A 328 27.60 -6.72 -1.04
N GLY A 329 27.09 -5.87 -0.17
CA GLY A 329 26.54 -4.59 -0.54
C GLY A 329 25.24 -4.29 0.17
N LEU A 330 24.95 -3.00 0.26
CA LEU A 330 23.65 -2.48 0.64
C LEU A 330 22.97 -1.96 -0.63
N HIS A 331 21.97 -2.69 -1.08
CA HIS A 331 21.18 -2.34 -2.25
C HIS A 331 20.12 -1.28 -1.92
N VAL A 332 19.93 -0.33 -2.83
CA VAL A 332 18.96 0.76 -2.74
C VAL A 332 18.02 0.66 -3.94
N TRP A 333 16.75 0.37 -3.70
CA TRP A 333 15.72 0.24 -4.74
C TRP A 333 14.82 1.47 -4.80
N HIS A 334 14.29 1.74 -5.99
CA HIS A 334 13.15 2.63 -6.18
C HIS A 334 11.85 1.87 -5.96
N VAL A 335 10.98 2.37 -5.08
CA VAL A 335 9.77 1.67 -4.66
C VAL A 335 8.76 1.57 -5.82
N ASP A 336 8.42 2.70 -6.47
CA ASP A 336 7.37 2.72 -7.52
C ASP A 336 7.76 2.05 -8.84
N THR A 337 9.06 1.77 -9.06
CA THR A 337 9.51 1.13 -10.33
C THR A 337 10.13 -0.23 -10.10
N GLY A 338 10.37 -0.63 -8.85
CA GLY A 338 11.06 -1.88 -8.51
C GLY A 338 12.52 -1.95 -8.99
N GLU A 339 13.11 -0.85 -9.47
CA GLU A 339 14.46 -0.86 -10.04
C GLU A 339 15.53 -0.75 -8.96
N LEU A 340 16.62 -1.53 -9.09
CA LEU A 340 17.82 -1.35 -8.30
C LEU A 340 18.59 -0.12 -8.80
N LEU A 341 18.71 0.91 -7.95
CA LEU A 341 19.35 2.18 -8.32
C LEU A 341 20.85 2.21 -8.02
N HIS A 342 21.23 1.66 -6.87
CA HIS A 342 22.61 1.70 -6.40
C HIS A 342 22.89 0.57 -5.41
N THR A 343 24.13 0.11 -5.39
CA THR A 343 24.65 -0.81 -4.38
C THR A 343 25.83 -0.15 -3.69
N VAL A 344 25.71 0.12 -2.40
CA VAL A 344 26.81 0.62 -1.57
C VAL A 344 27.71 -0.55 -1.24
N GLU A 345 28.99 -0.47 -1.58
CA GLU A 345 29.96 -1.54 -1.32
C GLU A 345 30.20 -1.74 0.19
N THR A 346 30.07 -2.97 0.68
CA THR A 346 30.33 -3.36 2.07
C THR A 346 31.33 -4.52 2.16
N THR A 347 31.91 -4.76 3.33
CA THR A 347 32.84 -5.90 3.52
C THR A 347 32.07 -7.21 3.71
N ASN A 348 31.01 -7.15 4.52
CA ASN A 348 30.04 -8.22 4.76
C ASN A 348 28.62 -7.76 4.38
N ALA A 349 27.71 -8.71 4.18
CA ALA A 349 26.29 -8.42 4.02
C ALA A 349 25.75 -7.70 5.28
N PRO A 350 25.11 -6.53 5.14
CA PRO A 350 24.47 -5.87 6.27
C PRO A 350 23.34 -6.72 6.85
N THR A 351 23.27 -6.88 8.17
CA THR A 351 22.25 -7.70 8.84
C THR A 351 21.00 -6.91 9.22
N PHE A 352 21.18 -5.67 9.68
CA PHE A 352 20.11 -4.75 10.06
C PHE A 352 20.35 -3.41 9.40
N VAL A 353 19.28 -2.79 8.91
CA VAL A 353 19.32 -1.54 8.17
C VAL A 353 18.17 -0.63 8.61
N GLU A 354 18.42 0.68 8.63
CA GLU A 354 17.41 1.67 8.95
C GLU A 354 17.72 3.02 8.29
N TRP A 355 16.79 3.54 7.51
CA TRP A 355 16.86 4.90 7.00
C TRP A 355 16.75 5.91 8.14
N HIS A 356 17.49 6.99 8.01
CA HIS A 356 17.36 8.15 8.84
C HIS A 356 15.95 8.77 8.64
N PRO A 357 15.24 9.12 9.72
CA PRO A 357 13.84 9.52 9.66
C PRO A 357 13.60 10.89 9.02
N LEU A 358 14.65 11.64 8.69
CA LEU A 358 14.53 12.99 8.10
C LEU A 358 15.54 13.27 6.98
N ARG A 359 16.39 12.33 6.60
CA ARG A 359 17.50 12.55 5.65
C ARG A 359 17.71 11.32 4.79
N TYR A 360 18.31 11.48 3.61
CA TYR A 360 18.74 10.35 2.78
C TYR A 360 20.06 9.76 3.30
N ALA A 361 20.04 9.32 4.54
CA ALA A 361 21.14 8.59 5.16
C ALA A 361 20.62 7.23 5.65
N VAL A 362 21.46 6.21 5.60
CA VAL A 362 21.12 4.84 6.01
C VAL A 362 22.11 4.39 7.06
N ALA A 363 21.59 3.96 8.20
CA ALA A 363 22.36 3.21 9.20
C ALA A 363 22.29 1.72 8.89
N PHE A 364 23.41 1.02 9.03
CA PHE A 364 23.46 -0.42 8.87
C PHE A 364 24.48 -1.08 9.80
N ALA A 365 24.21 -2.33 10.16
CA ALA A 365 25.06 -3.17 11.00
C ALA A 365 25.42 -4.49 10.29
N GLY A 366 26.33 -5.29 10.86
CA GLY A 366 26.78 -6.57 10.30
C GLY A 366 28.10 -6.48 9.51
N ASP A 367 28.50 -5.27 9.14
CA ASP A 367 29.84 -4.99 8.61
C ASP A 367 30.86 -4.88 9.78
N PRO A 368 32.15 -5.19 9.59
CA PRO A 368 33.14 -5.11 10.65
C PRO A 368 33.24 -3.69 11.24
N GLY A 369 33.39 -3.64 12.57
CA GLY A 369 33.67 -2.41 13.32
C GLY A 369 32.49 -1.77 14.05
N GLY A 370 31.23 -2.15 13.78
CA GLY A 370 30.07 -1.60 14.48
C GLY A 370 28.93 -1.17 13.55
N VAL A 371 28.20 -0.13 13.94
CA VAL A 371 27.15 0.48 13.10
C VAL A 371 27.80 1.52 12.19
N LYS A 372 27.43 1.51 10.90
CA LYS A 372 27.88 2.50 9.91
C LYS A 372 26.70 3.32 9.41
N ILE A 373 26.92 4.59 9.13
CA ILE A 373 25.93 5.50 8.54
C ILE A 373 26.48 6.05 7.24
N VAL A 374 25.75 5.90 6.13
CA VAL A 374 26.14 6.36 4.79
C VAL A 374 25.06 7.27 4.20
N GLY A 375 25.42 8.19 3.30
CA GLY A 375 24.49 9.10 2.63
C GLY A 375 24.26 10.44 3.35
N ASP A 376 24.88 10.68 4.50
CA ASP A 376 24.81 12.00 5.18
C ASP A 376 25.82 12.96 4.53
N GLN A 377 25.40 13.61 3.44
CA GLN A 377 26.12 14.78 2.91
C GLN A 377 25.79 15.98 3.81
N PRO A 378 26.78 16.74 4.31
CA PRO A 378 26.48 18.05 4.86
C PRO A 378 25.89 18.87 3.72
N CYS A 379 24.62 19.24 3.85
CA CYS A 379 24.03 20.25 2.99
C CYS A 379 24.84 21.52 3.21
N GLU A 380 25.80 21.84 2.33
CA GLU A 380 26.30 23.20 2.20
C GLU A 380 25.08 24.06 1.85
N MET A 381 24.43 24.61 2.87
CA MET A 381 23.59 25.78 2.68
C MET A 381 24.51 26.90 2.20
N ARG A 382 24.77 26.96 0.90
CA ARG A 382 25.25 28.18 0.28
C ARG A 382 24.08 29.17 0.34
N PRO A 383 24.19 30.28 1.09
CA PRO A 383 23.24 31.35 0.90
C PRO A 383 23.45 31.84 -0.53
N LEU A 384 22.42 31.71 -1.37
CA LEU A 384 22.35 32.51 -2.60
C LEU A 384 22.14 33.96 -2.15
N LEU A 385 23.24 34.63 -1.79
CA LEU A 385 23.29 36.08 -1.81
C LEU A 385 23.11 36.49 -3.27
N PRO A 386 22.10 37.31 -3.62
CA PRO A 386 22.09 37.95 -4.92
C PRO A 386 23.29 38.89 -4.99
N ASP A 387 24.15 38.71 -6.00
CA ASP A 387 25.19 39.66 -6.35
C ASP A 387 24.54 41.01 -6.68
N LEU A 388 24.54 41.93 -5.72
CA LEU A 388 24.27 43.34 -5.98
C LEU A 388 25.62 44.09 -6.04
N PRO A 389 25.89 44.84 -7.11
CA PRO A 389 27.08 45.68 -7.19
C PRO A 389 26.97 46.82 -6.17
N GLY A 390 28.11 47.14 -5.55
CA GLY A 390 28.19 47.83 -4.27
C GLY A 390 27.50 49.19 -4.13
N ARG A 391 27.10 49.48 -2.89
CA ARG A 391 27.32 50.79 -2.27
C ARG A 391 27.29 50.70 -0.74
N ARG A 392 28.20 51.48 -0.14
CA ARG A 392 28.49 51.66 1.28
C ARG A 392 27.34 52.33 2.06
N THR A 393 27.29 52.02 3.37
CA THR A 393 26.83 52.82 4.55
C THR A 393 25.35 53.26 4.53
N ASP A 394 24.50 53.05 5.54
CA ASP A 394 24.66 53.23 6.99
C ASP A 394 23.60 52.47 7.81
N SER A 395 23.85 52.41 9.12
CA SER A 395 23.00 51.95 10.22
C SER A 395 21.54 52.44 10.20
N THR A 396 20.58 51.58 10.59
CA THR A 396 19.71 51.65 11.80
C THR A 396 18.43 50.80 11.62
N ARG A 397 18.01 50.15 12.71
CA ARG A 397 16.76 49.39 12.96
C ARG A 397 15.52 49.80 12.13
N GLN A 398 14.69 48.82 11.73
CA GLN A 398 13.30 48.69 12.20
C GLN A 398 12.59 47.40 11.73
N PHE A 399 11.77 46.86 12.62
CA PHE A 399 10.73 45.85 12.41
C PHE A 399 9.61 46.41 11.53
N ALA A 400 9.06 45.61 10.60
CA ALA A 400 7.64 45.63 10.24
C ALA A 400 7.23 44.39 9.43
N GLN A 401 6.10 43.80 9.83
CA GLN A 401 5.30 42.82 9.09
C GLN A 401 4.48 43.49 7.97
N ALA A 402 4.25 42.78 6.86
CA ALA A 402 3.03 42.76 6.03
C ALA A 402 3.36 41.91 4.78
N HIS A 403 2.71 40.77 4.50
CA HIS A 403 1.39 40.58 3.90
C HIS A 403 1.18 41.25 2.52
N ASP A 404 0.76 40.38 1.58
CA ASP A 404 -0.01 40.58 0.35
C ASP A 404 0.68 40.80 -1.02
N ALA A 405 0.55 39.75 -1.84
CA ALA A 405 -0.15 39.70 -3.15
C ALA A 405 0.53 40.12 -4.49
N PHE A 406 0.06 39.38 -5.51
CA PHE A 406 0.00 39.62 -6.98
C PHE A 406 1.06 39.05 -7.95
N VAL A 407 0.58 38.08 -8.74
CA VAL A 407 0.54 37.97 -10.23
C VAL A 407 1.72 38.49 -11.06
N CYS A 408 2.17 37.69 -12.03
CA CYS A 408 2.68 38.23 -13.30
C CYS A 408 2.22 37.38 -14.51
N ASN A 409 1.80 38.10 -15.54
CA ASN A 409 1.21 37.67 -16.79
C ASN A 409 2.22 37.97 -17.92
N LYS A 410 2.33 37.07 -18.91
CA LYS A 410 2.92 37.22 -20.26
C LYS A 410 4.45 37.39 -20.38
N CYS A 411 5.03 36.49 -21.19
CA CYS A 411 5.74 36.79 -22.45
C CYS A 411 6.08 35.49 -23.22
N THR A 412 5.26 35.16 -24.21
CA THR A 412 5.63 34.48 -25.49
C THR A 412 5.66 35.59 -26.57
N PRO A 413 6.34 35.49 -27.73
CA PRO A 413 6.27 34.36 -28.68
C PRO A 413 7.56 34.04 -29.48
N ASP A 414 7.57 32.89 -30.17
CA ASP A 414 7.89 32.86 -31.60
C ASP A 414 7.42 31.56 -32.27
N SER A 415 7.00 31.74 -33.52
CA SER A 415 6.15 30.94 -34.39
C SER A 415 6.91 30.11 -35.42
N TYR A 416 6.32 29.01 -35.92
CA TYR A 416 6.40 28.63 -37.34
C TYR A 416 5.08 27.97 -37.80
N HIS A 417 4.62 28.38 -38.98
CA HIS A 417 3.37 27.96 -39.63
C HIS A 417 3.65 27.38 -41.03
N TYR A 418 2.88 26.35 -41.37
CA TYR A 418 2.29 25.94 -42.67
C TYR A 418 3.16 25.53 -43.86
N GLN A 419 2.77 24.41 -44.49
CA GLN A 419 1.95 24.47 -45.72
C GLN A 419 1.21 23.17 -46.06
N ASP A 420 0.00 23.39 -46.60
CA ASP A 420 -0.98 22.47 -47.18
C ASP A 420 -0.58 22.00 -48.59
N ASN A 421 -1.16 20.88 -49.04
CA ASN A 421 -1.83 20.68 -50.35
C ASN A 421 -1.80 19.20 -50.82
N GLY A 422 -2.96 18.70 -51.28
CA GLY A 422 -3.02 17.58 -52.25
C GLY A 422 -4.29 16.72 -52.20
N GLU A 423 -5.17 16.91 -53.17
CA GLU A 423 -6.46 16.23 -53.42
C GLU A 423 -6.36 14.78 -53.98
N MET A 424 -7.51 14.08 -53.93
CA MET A 424 -8.05 13.06 -54.87
C MET A 424 -7.47 11.63 -54.93
N ASP A 425 -8.28 10.57 -54.67
CA ASP A 425 -9.09 9.84 -55.68
C ASP A 425 -9.77 8.54 -55.17
N GLU A 426 -10.82 8.15 -55.90
CA GLU A 426 -11.84 7.09 -55.75
C GLU A 426 -11.40 5.62 -55.96
N GLU A 427 -12.25 4.69 -55.44
CA GLU A 427 -12.64 3.35 -55.97
C GLU A 427 -11.61 2.24 -56.28
N TYR A 428 -11.79 1.03 -55.70
CA TYR A 428 -12.07 -0.23 -56.44
C TYR A 428 -12.24 -1.52 -55.55
N TYR A 429 -13.47 -2.11 -55.55
CA TYR A 429 -13.88 -3.55 -55.50
C TYR A 429 -13.64 -4.37 -54.21
N ALA A 430 -14.61 -4.99 -53.49
CA ALA A 430 -15.84 -5.75 -53.79
C ALA A 430 -15.65 -7.15 -54.44
N GLU A 431 -16.31 -8.14 -53.81
CA GLU A 431 -16.70 -9.49 -54.27
C GLU A 431 -15.74 -10.68 -54.06
N ALA A 432 -16.06 -11.50 -53.05
CA ALA A 432 -16.34 -12.94 -53.25
C ALA A 432 -17.19 -13.47 -52.08
N GLU A 433 -18.45 -13.72 -52.41
CA GLU A 433 -19.56 -14.20 -51.58
C GLU A 433 -19.67 -15.74 -51.68
N ARG A 434 -20.31 -16.38 -50.67
CA ARG A 434 -21.00 -17.70 -50.69
C ARG A 434 -20.11 -18.96 -50.52
N ASP A 435 -20.42 -19.96 -49.70
CA ASP A 435 -21.67 -20.55 -49.18
C ASP A 435 -21.49 -20.91 -47.67
N VAL A 436 -22.48 -20.94 -46.75
CA VAL A 436 -23.76 -21.68 -46.76
C VAL A 436 -24.76 -21.00 -45.82
N GLN A 437 -25.96 -20.71 -46.33
CA GLN A 437 -27.16 -20.34 -45.57
C GLN A 437 -27.84 -21.56 -44.92
N VAL A 438 -28.65 -21.30 -43.87
CA VAL A 438 -29.90 -21.97 -43.39
C VAL A 438 -29.90 -21.82 -41.85
N VAL A 439 -30.72 -21.04 -41.14
CA VAL A 439 -32.06 -20.45 -41.31
C VAL A 439 -32.11 -19.11 -40.56
N TRP A 440 -32.70 -18.07 -41.17
CA TRP A 440 -33.29 -16.92 -40.46
C TRP A 440 -34.80 -16.92 -40.71
N LYS A 441 -35.61 -16.67 -39.67
CA LYS A 441 -36.91 -16.02 -39.83
C LYS A 441 -37.25 -15.13 -38.63
N ARG A 442 -37.05 -13.83 -38.86
CA ARG A 442 -37.79 -12.65 -38.39
C ARG A 442 -38.93 -12.88 -37.39
N TYR A 443 -38.85 -12.17 -36.26
CA TYR A 443 -40.01 -11.44 -35.72
C TYR A 443 -39.81 -9.93 -35.90
N PRO A 444 -40.82 -9.20 -36.38
CA PRO A 444 -40.80 -7.75 -36.54
C PRO A 444 -40.95 -7.08 -35.17
N ILE A 445 -40.18 -6.02 -34.93
CA ILE A 445 -40.36 -5.15 -33.77
C ILE A 445 -41.67 -4.38 -33.99
N LEU A 446 -42.76 -4.91 -33.43
CA LEU A 446 -43.99 -4.19 -33.12
C LEU A 446 -44.12 -4.19 -31.61
N TYR A 447 -43.91 -3.04 -30.98
CA TYR A 447 -44.57 -2.73 -29.72
C TYR A 447 -45.32 -1.41 -29.87
N ASP A 448 -46.64 -1.56 -29.92
CA ASP A 448 -47.60 -0.49 -29.67
C ASP A 448 -47.58 -0.11 -28.18
N THR A 449 -47.80 1.17 -28.00
CA THR A 449 -47.89 1.96 -26.78
C THR A 449 -48.84 1.39 -25.72
N LYS A 450 -48.32 1.19 -24.50
CA LYS A 450 -48.98 1.50 -23.21
C LYS A 450 -48.09 1.13 -22.02
N MET A 451 -47.10 1.97 -21.75
CA MET A 451 -46.75 2.30 -20.37
C MET A 451 -46.41 3.79 -20.33
N ALA A 452 -47.03 4.47 -19.38
CA ALA A 452 -47.18 5.91 -19.35
C ALA A 452 -45.85 6.66 -19.54
N SER A 453 -45.93 7.69 -20.37
CA SER A 453 -44.96 8.75 -20.51
C SER A 453 -44.67 9.40 -19.16
N GLU A 454 -43.59 9.00 -18.50
CA GLU A 454 -42.83 9.97 -17.72
C GLU A 454 -41.89 10.68 -18.69
N SER A 455 -42.26 11.91 -19.05
CA SER A 455 -41.42 12.84 -19.82
C SER A 455 -40.27 13.34 -18.94
N GLY A 456 -39.33 12.44 -18.66
CA GLY A 456 -38.14 12.68 -17.87
C GLY A 456 -36.87 12.32 -18.65
N ALA A 457 -35.76 12.92 -18.21
CA ALA A 457 -34.43 12.62 -18.72
C ALA A 457 -34.13 11.12 -18.59
N LYS A 458 -33.49 10.53 -19.62
CA LYS A 458 -33.20 9.09 -19.68
C LYS A 458 -31.70 8.83 -19.74
N LEU A 459 -31.21 8.08 -18.76
CA LEU A 459 -29.84 7.57 -18.76
C LEU A 459 -29.88 6.09 -19.14
N ASN A 460 -29.32 5.76 -20.31
CA ASN A 460 -29.17 4.40 -20.80
C ASN A 460 -27.78 3.88 -20.43
N LEU A 461 -27.72 2.76 -19.74
CA LEU A 461 -26.49 2.04 -19.45
C LEU A 461 -26.43 0.82 -20.39
N LEU A 462 -25.40 0.79 -21.23
CA LEU A 462 -25.15 -0.26 -22.20
C LEU A 462 -23.96 -1.11 -21.75
N PHE A 463 -24.19 -2.33 -21.30
CA PHE A 463 -23.12 -3.21 -20.85
C PHE A 463 -22.54 -4.00 -22.01
N ILE A 464 -21.21 -3.91 -22.16
CA ILE A 464 -20.42 -4.58 -23.20
C ILE A 464 -19.54 -5.63 -22.53
N ARG A 465 -19.61 -6.89 -22.99
CA ARG A 465 -18.68 -7.96 -22.58
C ARG A 465 -17.52 -8.02 -23.58
N HIS A 466 -16.34 -8.46 -23.15
CA HIS A 466 -15.27 -8.84 -24.09
C HIS A 466 -15.47 -10.26 -24.65
N GLY A 467 -14.90 -10.51 -25.83
CA GLY A 467 -15.00 -11.82 -26.48
C GLY A 467 -14.15 -12.88 -25.79
N GLU A 468 -14.79 -13.88 -25.18
CA GLU A 468 -14.15 -15.16 -24.85
C GLU A 468 -14.56 -16.16 -25.93
N THR A 469 -13.72 -16.29 -26.95
CA THR A 469 -13.91 -17.35 -27.95
C THR A 469 -13.60 -18.71 -27.35
N GLN A 470 -14.28 -19.78 -27.80
CA GLN A 470 -13.91 -21.16 -27.47
C GLN A 470 -12.40 -21.43 -27.69
N ASP A 471 -11.79 -20.82 -28.71
CA ASP A 471 -10.35 -20.96 -28.96
C ASP A 471 -9.46 -20.31 -27.86
N ASN A 472 -9.93 -19.25 -27.22
CA ASN A 472 -9.26 -18.63 -26.06
C ASN A 472 -9.34 -19.56 -24.85
N ILE A 473 -10.51 -20.16 -24.66
CA ILE A 473 -10.75 -21.17 -23.62
C ILE A 473 -9.83 -22.38 -23.85
N ASP A 474 -9.75 -22.88 -25.08
CA ASP A 474 -8.93 -24.04 -25.43
C ASP A 474 -7.43 -23.76 -25.29
N ARG A 475 -6.98 -22.53 -25.60
CA ARG A 475 -5.59 -22.07 -25.38
C ARG A 475 -5.25 -21.99 -23.90
N ILE A 476 -6.16 -21.44 -23.09
CA ILE A 476 -6.04 -21.43 -21.63
C ILE A 476 -5.92 -22.86 -21.08
N LEU A 477 -6.76 -23.78 -21.56
CA LEU A 477 -6.72 -25.19 -21.16
C LEU A 477 -5.43 -25.91 -21.57
N GLN A 478 -4.77 -25.44 -22.63
CA GLN A 478 -3.46 -25.93 -23.08
C GLN A 478 -2.28 -25.25 -22.34
N GLY A 479 -2.55 -24.41 -21.34
CA GLY A 479 -1.53 -23.72 -20.55
C GLY A 479 -0.91 -22.50 -21.22
N HIS A 480 -1.48 -22.02 -22.32
CA HIS A 480 -1.09 -20.76 -22.93
C HIS A 480 -1.67 -19.59 -22.12
N ARG A 481 -0.78 -18.74 -21.59
CA ARG A 481 -1.10 -17.61 -20.70
C ARG A 481 -1.40 -16.30 -21.44
N ASP A 482 -1.85 -16.40 -22.69
CA ASP A 482 -1.99 -15.24 -23.56
C ASP A 482 -3.26 -14.45 -23.20
N THR A 483 -3.09 -13.17 -22.87
CA THR A 483 -4.19 -12.24 -22.52
C THR A 483 -4.72 -11.48 -23.73
N SER A 484 -4.19 -11.75 -24.93
CA SER A 484 -4.64 -11.14 -26.18
C SER A 484 -5.83 -11.88 -26.80
N LEU A 485 -6.65 -11.15 -27.56
CA LEU A 485 -7.73 -11.75 -28.35
C LEU A 485 -7.16 -12.68 -29.44
N THR A 486 -7.77 -13.85 -29.60
CA THR A 486 -7.59 -14.69 -30.80
C THR A 486 -8.03 -13.95 -32.06
N PRO A 487 -7.60 -14.41 -33.26
CA PRO A 487 -8.14 -13.92 -34.53
C PRO A 487 -9.67 -13.93 -34.58
N LYS A 488 -10.31 -14.99 -34.05
CA LYS A 488 -11.77 -15.07 -33.92
C LYS A 488 -12.33 -14.00 -32.96
N GLY A 489 -11.67 -13.74 -31.83
CA GLY A 489 -12.09 -12.70 -30.88
C GLY A 489 -11.97 -11.29 -31.48
N ILE A 490 -10.99 -11.06 -32.36
CA ILE A 490 -10.85 -9.82 -33.12
C ILE A 490 -11.99 -9.67 -34.14
N GLU A 491 -12.40 -10.76 -34.81
CA GLU A 491 -13.55 -10.75 -35.73
C GLU A 491 -14.87 -10.46 -35.01
N GLU A 492 -15.10 -11.07 -33.85
CA GLU A 492 -16.25 -10.81 -32.98
C GLU A 492 -16.26 -9.36 -32.47
N ALA A 493 -15.11 -8.82 -32.08
CA ALA A 493 -14.98 -7.40 -31.71
C ALA A 493 -15.35 -6.45 -32.86
N LYS A 494 -14.98 -6.80 -34.11
CA LYS A 494 -15.40 -6.04 -35.30
C LYS A 494 -16.90 -6.16 -35.57
N ALA A 495 -17.47 -7.35 -35.40
CA ALA A 495 -18.91 -7.57 -35.55
C ALA A 495 -19.72 -6.79 -34.49
N LEU A 496 -19.25 -6.78 -33.24
CA LEU A 496 -19.81 -5.97 -32.16
C LEU A 496 -19.76 -4.48 -32.50
N ALA A 497 -18.61 -3.98 -32.96
CA ALA A 497 -18.47 -2.58 -33.35
C ALA A 497 -19.39 -2.20 -34.52
N HIS A 498 -19.58 -3.10 -35.49
CA HIS A 498 -20.53 -2.92 -36.57
C HIS A 498 -21.98 -2.87 -36.04
N ASN A 499 -22.37 -3.79 -35.15
CA ASN A 499 -23.71 -3.87 -34.58
C ASN A 499 -24.05 -2.65 -33.72
N LEU A 500 -23.08 -2.16 -32.94
CA LEU A 500 -23.22 -0.93 -32.16
C LEU A 500 -23.08 0.33 -33.01
N GLY A 501 -22.70 0.21 -34.28
CA GLY A 501 -22.41 1.31 -35.20
C GLY A 501 -23.55 2.32 -35.33
N SER A 502 -24.80 1.88 -35.28
CA SER A 502 -26.00 2.74 -35.33
C SER A 502 -26.41 3.33 -33.99
N ASP A 503 -25.89 2.84 -32.87
CA ASP A 503 -26.25 3.32 -31.53
C ASP A 503 -25.45 4.56 -31.15
N ARG A 504 -26.16 5.58 -30.65
CA ARG A 504 -25.54 6.77 -30.07
C ARG A 504 -24.95 6.41 -28.70
N ILE A 505 -23.62 6.39 -28.60
CA ILE A 505 -22.86 6.20 -27.35
C ILE A 505 -22.12 7.51 -27.06
N ASP A 506 -22.38 8.11 -25.88
CA ASP A 506 -21.77 9.38 -25.51
C ASP A 506 -20.43 9.19 -24.75
N ILE A 507 -20.26 8.07 -24.02
CA ILE A 507 -19.02 7.75 -23.28
C ILE A 507 -18.89 6.25 -23.04
N ILE A 508 -17.67 5.74 -22.92
CA ILE A 508 -17.38 4.35 -22.55
C ILE A 508 -16.56 4.27 -21.26
N TYR A 509 -17.12 3.68 -20.20
CA TYR A 509 -16.35 3.22 -19.04
C TYR A 509 -15.87 1.80 -19.29
N HIS A 510 -14.60 1.49 -19.02
CA HIS A 510 -14.08 0.15 -19.22
C HIS A 510 -13.12 -0.31 -18.13
N SER A 511 -13.02 -1.63 -17.96
CA SER A 511 -12.03 -2.25 -17.07
C SER A 511 -10.60 -2.17 -17.63
N PRO A 512 -9.57 -2.25 -16.77
CA PRO A 512 -8.14 -2.19 -17.15
C PRO A 512 -7.66 -3.31 -18.07
N LEU A 513 -8.42 -4.39 -18.21
CA LEU A 513 -7.91 -5.60 -18.83
C LEU A 513 -7.57 -5.38 -20.31
N THR A 514 -6.36 -5.80 -20.69
CA THR A 514 -5.84 -5.69 -22.07
C THR A 514 -6.82 -6.27 -23.11
N ARG A 515 -7.44 -7.43 -22.81
CA ARG A 515 -8.46 -8.04 -23.68
C ARG A 515 -9.70 -7.18 -23.91
N LEU A 516 -10.12 -6.41 -22.90
CA LEU A 516 -11.25 -5.47 -23.01
C LEU A 516 -10.87 -4.29 -23.90
N LEU A 517 -9.64 -3.76 -23.73
CA LEU A 517 -9.12 -2.72 -24.60
C LEU A 517 -9.08 -3.16 -26.07
N GLN A 518 -8.61 -4.39 -26.34
CA GLN A 518 -8.60 -4.95 -27.70
C GLN A 518 -10.01 -5.19 -28.26
N THR A 519 -10.99 -5.51 -27.41
CA THR A 519 -12.39 -5.65 -27.88
C THR A 519 -13.00 -4.30 -28.25
N LEU A 520 -12.61 -3.22 -27.55
CA LEU A 520 -13.11 -1.87 -27.79
C LEU A 520 -12.36 -1.14 -28.91
N GLU A 521 -11.17 -1.58 -29.28
CA GLU A 521 -10.33 -0.95 -30.32
C GLU A 521 -11.09 -0.68 -31.63
N PRO A 522 -11.93 -1.59 -32.17
CA PRO A 522 -12.71 -1.30 -33.38
C PRO A 522 -13.79 -0.23 -33.16
N ILE A 523 -14.33 -0.11 -31.94
CA ILE A 523 -15.32 0.93 -31.57
C ILE A 523 -14.63 2.30 -31.48
N PHE A 524 -13.45 2.36 -30.86
CA PHE A 524 -12.66 3.59 -30.79
C PHE A 524 -12.21 4.04 -32.18
N SER A 525 -11.76 3.10 -33.01
CA SER A 525 -11.29 3.36 -34.37
C SER A 525 -12.41 3.88 -35.29
N SER A 526 -13.64 3.39 -35.12
CA SER A 526 -14.80 3.86 -35.90
C SER A 526 -15.38 5.20 -35.41
N ARG A 527 -14.98 5.67 -34.22
CA ARG A 527 -15.56 6.86 -33.56
C ARG A 527 -14.47 7.78 -32.97
N PRO A 528 -13.67 8.45 -33.82
CA PRO A 528 -12.65 9.38 -33.35
C PRO A 528 -13.31 10.54 -32.59
N GLY A 529 -13.05 10.65 -31.29
CA GLY A 529 -13.65 11.64 -30.38
C GLY A 529 -14.58 11.06 -29.31
N LEU A 530 -14.83 9.74 -29.33
CA LEU A 530 -15.56 9.08 -28.25
C LEU A 530 -14.74 9.07 -26.95
N GLU A 531 -15.27 9.74 -25.92
CA GLU A 531 -14.65 9.76 -24.59
C GLU A 531 -14.70 8.35 -23.98
N HIS A 532 -13.59 7.93 -23.38
CA HIS A 532 -13.53 6.69 -22.64
C HIS A 532 -12.77 6.88 -21.32
N ILE A 533 -13.28 6.26 -20.27
CA ILE A 533 -12.76 6.39 -18.91
C ILE A 533 -12.41 5.01 -18.38
N HIS A 534 -11.18 4.87 -17.93
CA HIS A 534 -10.71 3.69 -17.24
C HIS A 534 -11.24 3.67 -15.79
N ASP A 535 -11.96 2.61 -15.42
CA ASP A 535 -12.43 2.38 -14.05
C ASP A 535 -11.85 1.06 -13.50
N PRO A 536 -10.90 1.13 -12.54
CA PRO A 536 -10.29 -0.05 -11.92
C PRO A 536 -11.32 -0.96 -11.21
N ASP A 537 -12.42 -0.39 -10.73
CA ASP A 537 -13.45 -1.10 -9.97
C ASP A 537 -14.39 -1.90 -10.89
N LEU A 538 -14.32 -1.73 -12.22
CA LEU A 538 -15.04 -2.54 -13.21
C LEU A 538 -14.34 -3.87 -13.55
N ARG A 539 -13.24 -4.22 -12.87
CA ARG A 539 -12.60 -5.54 -13.03
C ARG A 539 -13.51 -6.67 -12.52
N GLY A 540 -13.30 -7.88 -13.06
CA GLY A 540 -13.99 -9.12 -12.64
C GLY A 540 -13.90 -9.39 -11.14
N GLN A 541 -14.67 -10.37 -10.64
CA GLN A 541 -14.45 -10.91 -9.29
C GLN A 541 -13.04 -11.48 -9.26
N GLY A 542 -12.22 -11.01 -8.31
CA GLY A 542 -10.84 -11.43 -8.21
C GLY A 542 -10.78 -12.93 -7.92
N LEU A 543 -10.31 -13.73 -8.87
CA LEU A 543 -10.02 -15.16 -8.67
C LEU A 543 -8.55 -15.29 -8.28
N GLY A 544 -8.12 -14.69 -7.16
CA GLY A 544 -6.73 -14.76 -6.66
C GLY A 544 -5.64 -14.94 -7.72
N THR A 545 -4.94 -16.08 -7.70
CA THR A 545 -3.82 -16.46 -8.58
C THR A 545 -4.18 -16.85 -10.02
N LEU A 546 -5.44 -16.73 -10.43
CA LEU A 546 -5.92 -17.24 -11.72
C LEU A 546 -6.29 -16.10 -12.67
N GLU A 547 -5.28 -15.34 -13.12
CA GLU A 547 -5.39 -14.72 -14.43
C GLU A 547 -5.25 -15.82 -15.49
N GLY A 548 -6.39 -16.27 -16.02
CA GLY A 548 -6.45 -17.22 -17.12
C GLY A 548 -6.68 -18.69 -16.73
N GLU A 549 -7.42 -19.00 -15.66
CA GLU A 549 -8.16 -20.27 -15.64
C GLU A 549 -9.59 -20.07 -16.13
N SER A 550 -10.10 -21.05 -16.87
CA SER A 550 -11.36 -20.91 -17.58
C SER A 550 -12.52 -20.70 -16.61
N TYR A 551 -13.32 -19.67 -16.87
CA TYR A 551 -14.61 -19.42 -16.21
C TYR A 551 -15.60 -20.57 -16.39
N ASP A 552 -15.30 -21.57 -17.23
CA ASP A 552 -16.15 -22.75 -17.46
C ASP A 552 -16.28 -23.67 -16.25
N LYS A 553 -15.33 -23.63 -15.30
CA LYS A 553 -15.47 -24.40 -14.04
C LYS A 553 -16.46 -23.73 -13.10
N LEU A 554 -16.59 -22.40 -13.19
CA LEU A 554 -17.46 -21.58 -12.36
C LEU A 554 -18.91 -21.72 -12.82
N ASP A 555 -19.77 -22.18 -11.93
CA ASP A 555 -21.21 -22.10 -12.17
C ASP A 555 -21.65 -20.63 -12.19
N MET A 556 -21.69 -20.04 -13.39
CA MET A 556 -22.14 -18.66 -13.64
C MET A 556 -23.61 -18.45 -13.25
N SER A 557 -24.36 -19.53 -13.00
CA SER A 557 -25.71 -19.49 -12.44
C SER A 557 -25.75 -19.30 -10.92
N SER A 558 -24.60 -19.27 -10.23
CA SER A 558 -24.50 -18.76 -8.86
C SER A 558 -23.40 -17.69 -8.77
N PRO A 559 -23.71 -16.46 -8.34
CA PRO A 559 -22.70 -15.39 -8.21
C PRO A 559 -21.61 -15.72 -7.18
N ARG A 560 -21.94 -16.59 -6.22
CA ARG A 560 -21.03 -17.11 -5.18
C ARG A 560 -20.30 -18.38 -5.58
N SER A 561 -20.41 -18.84 -6.83
CA SER A 561 -19.82 -20.12 -7.26
C SER A 561 -18.31 -20.14 -7.10
N ALA A 562 -17.65 -19.01 -7.35
CA ALA A 562 -16.21 -18.87 -7.17
C ALA A 562 -15.76 -19.08 -5.72
N GLU A 563 -16.51 -18.52 -4.78
CA GLU A 563 -16.29 -18.68 -3.34
C GLU A 563 -16.47 -20.14 -2.90
N LYS A 564 -17.48 -20.83 -3.45
CA LYS A 564 -17.81 -22.21 -3.08
C LYS A 564 -16.86 -23.24 -3.70
N GLN A 565 -16.41 -23.03 -4.93
CA GLN A 565 -15.56 -23.98 -5.66
C GLN A 565 -14.07 -23.79 -5.38
N PHE A 566 -13.63 -22.58 -5.03
CA PHE A 566 -12.23 -22.25 -4.79
C PHE A 566 -12.00 -21.55 -3.43
N PRO A 567 -12.42 -22.15 -2.30
CA PRO A 567 -12.37 -21.51 -0.99
C PRO A 567 -10.95 -21.17 -0.50
N ASP A 568 -9.93 -21.86 -1.02
CA ASP A 568 -8.52 -21.73 -0.58
C ASP A 568 -7.63 -20.92 -1.54
N VAL A 569 -8.18 -20.32 -2.61
CA VAL A 569 -7.42 -19.70 -3.71
C VAL A 569 -7.43 -18.15 -3.64
N GLY A 570 -7.89 -17.56 -2.53
CA GLY A 570 -7.91 -16.10 -2.38
C GLY A 570 -8.90 -15.42 -3.33
N VAL A 571 -10.03 -16.07 -3.59
CA VAL A 571 -11.14 -15.46 -4.35
C VAL A 571 -11.73 -14.31 -3.55
N GLU A 572 -11.87 -13.15 -4.17
CA GLU A 572 -12.56 -11.98 -3.61
C GLU A 572 -13.96 -12.40 -3.16
N LEU A 573 -14.25 -12.18 -1.88
CA LEU A 573 -15.57 -12.49 -1.31
C LEU A 573 -16.66 -11.83 -2.14
N PHE A 574 -17.71 -12.58 -2.44
CA PHE A 574 -18.76 -12.10 -3.33
C PHE A 574 -19.39 -10.79 -2.84
N ASP A 575 -19.56 -10.64 -1.53
CA ASP A 575 -20.13 -9.43 -0.94
C ASP A 575 -19.22 -8.21 -1.11
N ASP A 576 -17.90 -8.39 -1.07
CA ASP A 576 -16.95 -7.30 -1.28
C ASP A 576 -16.81 -6.94 -2.75
N PHE A 577 -16.84 -7.95 -3.63
CA PHE A 577 -16.97 -7.76 -5.08
C PHE A 577 -18.22 -6.94 -5.44
N VAL A 578 -19.37 -7.26 -4.85
CA VAL A 578 -20.62 -6.52 -5.07
C VAL A 578 -20.56 -5.10 -4.51
N LYS A 579 -19.94 -4.87 -3.34
CA LYS A 579 -19.72 -3.51 -2.80
C LYS A 579 -18.84 -2.66 -3.72
N ARG A 580 -17.80 -3.25 -4.33
CA ARG A 580 -16.95 -2.56 -5.30
C ARG A 580 -17.73 -2.19 -6.56
N LEU A 581 -18.50 -3.12 -7.12
CA LEU A 581 -19.37 -2.86 -8.26
C LEU A 581 -20.41 -1.78 -7.97
N LYS A 582 -21.00 -1.77 -6.76
CA LYS A 582 -21.91 -0.70 -6.28
C LYS A 582 -21.28 0.67 -6.35
N LYS A 583 -20.07 0.78 -5.81
CA LYS A 583 -19.34 2.05 -5.75
C LYS A 583 -19.06 2.57 -7.15
N SER A 584 -18.51 1.73 -8.03
CA SER A 584 -18.25 2.11 -9.42
C SER A 584 -19.53 2.53 -10.15
N LEU A 585 -20.59 1.72 -10.09
CA LEU A 585 -21.85 2.04 -10.74
C LEU A 585 -22.50 3.30 -10.17
N GLY A 586 -22.48 3.47 -8.85
CA GLY A 586 -23.02 4.64 -8.17
C GLY A 586 -22.29 5.94 -8.54
N LYS A 587 -20.97 5.85 -8.72
CA LYS A 587 -20.14 6.95 -9.23
C LYS A 587 -20.45 7.26 -10.70
N ILE A 588 -20.55 6.26 -11.56
CA ILE A 588 -20.89 6.44 -12.98
C ILE A 588 -22.27 7.11 -13.10
N ILE A 589 -23.29 6.57 -12.44
CA ILE A 589 -24.63 7.15 -12.46
C ILE A 589 -24.61 8.58 -11.90
N GLY A 590 -23.93 8.81 -10.77
CA GLY A 590 -23.87 10.12 -10.13
C GLY A 590 -23.24 11.20 -11.01
N ILE A 591 -22.08 10.90 -11.62
CA ILE A 591 -21.40 11.83 -12.54
C ILE A 591 -22.24 12.09 -13.79
N GLU A 592 -22.76 11.02 -14.39
CA GLU A 592 -23.40 11.10 -15.70
C GLU A 592 -24.81 11.71 -15.61
N ALA A 593 -25.52 11.48 -14.49
CA ALA A 593 -26.78 12.14 -14.18
C ALA A 593 -26.61 13.64 -13.92
N LEU A 594 -25.51 14.08 -13.27
CA LEU A 594 -25.24 15.51 -13.03
C LEU A 594 -24.96 16.29 -14.32
N LYS A 595 -24.46 15.61 -15.35
CA LYS A 595 -24.23 16.21 -16.68
C LYS A 595 -25.53 16.38 -17.48
N MET A 596 -26.65 15.77 -17.05
CA MET A 596 -27.96 15.91 -17.68
C MET A 596 -28.74 17.06 -17.02
N THR A 597 -29.04 18.11 -17.80
CA THR A 597 -29.62 19.35 -17.26
C THR A 597 -31.08 19.56 -17.69
N SER A 598 -31.48 19.01 -18.84
CA SER A 598 -32.83 19.10 -19.39
C SER A 598 -33.64 17.84 -19.10
N ASN A 599 -34.96 18.00 -18.92
CA ASN A 599 -35.91 16.88 -18.78
C ASN A 599 -36.08 16.07 -20.08
N GLN A 600 -35.53 16.54 -21.21
CA GLN A 600 -35.55 15.83 -22.49
C GLN A 600 -34.19 15.20 -22.83
N ASP A 601 -33.19 15.35 -21.96
CA ASP A 601 -31.86 14.79 -22.20
C ASP A 601 -31.94 13.26 -22.26
N GLN A 602 -31.35 12.70 -23.31
CA GLN A 602 -31.07 11.28 -23.43
C GLN A 602 -29.56 11.11 -23.52
N ARG A 603 -29.02 10.24 -22.67
CA ARG A 603 -27.59 9.97 -22.62
C ARG A 603 -27.35 8.47 -22.52
N THR A 604 -26.40 7.99 -23.31
CA THR A 604 -26.03 6.57 -23.37
C THR A 604 -24.60 6.40 -22.94
N VAL A 605 -24.42 5.65 -21.86
CA VAL A 605 -23.13 5.32 -21.25
C VAL A 605 -22.88 3.84 -21.50
N ALA A 606 -21.79 3.52 -22.20
CA ALA A 606 -21.36 2.15 -22.34
C ALA A 606 -20.46 1.75 -21.15
N ILE A 607 -20.65 0.56 -20.61
CA ILE A 607 -19.86 -0.01 -19.51
C ILE A 607 -19.30 -1.35 -19.99
N ALA A 608 -18.01 -1.37 -20.28
CA ALA A 608 -17.30 -2.55 -20.78
C ALA A 608 -16.60 -3.29 -19.63
N THR A 609 -17.07 -4.49 -19.31
CA THR A 609 -16.63 -5.24 -18.12
C THR A 609 -16.76 -6.76 -18.33
N HIS A 610 -16.40 -7.54 -17.31
CA HIS A 610 -16.49 -8.99 -17.33
C HIS A 610 -17.95 -9.47 -17.27
N GLY A 611 -18.26 -10.61 -17.91
CA GLY A 611 -19.62 -11.18 -17.88
C GLY A 611 -20.12 -11.50 -16.47
N VAL A 612 -19.21 -11.89 -15.56
CA VAL A 612 -19.51 -12.10 -14.12
C VAL A 612 -19.96 -10.80 -13.44
N CYS A 613 -19.36 -9.65 -13.77
CA CYS A 613 -19.75 -8.36 -13.20
C CYS A 613 -21.18 -8.00 -13.60
N ILE A 614 -21.50 -8.17 -14.89
CA ILE A 614 -22.84 -7.91 -15.44
C ILE A 614 -23.85 -8.84 -14.75
N THR A 615 -23.59 -10.15 -14.72
CA THR A 615 -24.53 -11.12 -14.13
C THR A 615 -24.77 -10.87 -12.65
N SER A 616 -23.72 -10.55 -11.90
CA SER A 616 -23.81 -10.29 -10.45
C SER A 616 -24.60 -9.01 -10.17
N LEU A 617 -24.36 -7.95 -10.94
CA LEU A 617 -25.10 -6.69 -10.82
C LEU A 617 -26.60 -6.89 -11.06
N PHE A 618 -26.99 -7.58 -12.13
CA PHE A 618 -28.41 -7.73 -12.47
C PHE A 618 -29.16 -8.59 -11.46
N ARG A 619 -28.53 -9.65 -10.93
CA ARG A 619 -29.13 -10.49 -9.88
C ARG A 619 -29.36 -9.75 -8.58
N VAL A 620 -28.41 -8.90 -8.24
CA VAL A 620 -28.46 -8.03 -7.07
C VAL A 620 -29.56 -6.97 -7.22
N LEU A 621 -29.72 -6.39 -8.42
CA LEU A 621 -30.81 -5.45 -8.71
C LEU A 621 -32.21 -6.08 -8.67
N LEU A 622 -32.32 -7.38 -8.96
CA LEU A 622 -33.57 -8.15 -9.05
C LEU A 622 -33.94 -8.93 -7.77
N ASP A 623 -33.19 -8.78 -6.67
CA ASP A 623 -33.48 -9.40 -5.36
C ASP A 623 -33.56 -10.95 -5.36
N ARG A 624 -32.71 -11.62 -6.17
CA ARG A 624 -32.71 -13.10 -6.27
C ARG A 624 -31.79 -13.81 -5.26
N GLU A 625 -30.82 -13.11 -4.66
CA GLU A 625 -30.00 -13.61 -3.53
C GLU A 625 -29.70 -12.45 -2.56
N PRO A 626 -29.92 -12.61 -1.23
CA PRO A 626 -29.68 -11.55 -0.26
C PRO A 626 -28.19 -11.22 -0.12
N CYS A 627 -27.85 -9.93 -0.12
CA CYS A 627 -26.47 -9.45 0.05
C CYS A 627 -26.42 -8.15 0.87
N ASP A 628 -25.34 -7.94 1.61
CA ASP A 628 -25.24 -6.77 2.50
C ASP A 628 -25.24 -5.45 1.70
N GLY A 629 -26.17 -4.56 2.06
CA GLY A 629 -26.35 -3.22 1.45
C GLY A 629 -26.98 -3.20 0.06
N PHE A 630 -27.62 -4.30 -0.36
CA PHE A 630 -28.62 -4.33 -1.44
C PHE A 630 -29.66 -5.35 -1.04
N ASN A 631 -30.59 -4.95 -0.18
CA ASN A 631 -31.76 -5.77 0.14
C ASN A 631 -33.00 -4.90 -0.07
N GLY A 632 -33.74 -5.19 -1.14
CA GLY A 632 -34.87 -4.41 -1.63
C GLY A 632 -34.92 -4.43 -3.16
N VAL A 633 -36.08 -4.71 -3.75
CA VAL A 633 -36.29 -4.76 -5.21
C VAL A 633 -36.06 -3.36 -5.81
N LEU A 634 -34.98 -3.15 -6.59
CA LEU A 634 -34.67 -1.85 -7.19
C LEU A 634 -34.90 -1.81 -8.71
N ALA A 635 -34.93 -2.97 -9.37
CA ALA A 635 -35.15 -3.10 -10.80
C ALA A 635 -36.48 -3.78 -11.17
N GLU A 636 -37.03 -3.39 -12.31
CA GLU A 636 -38.15 -4.05 -12.97
C GLU A 636 -37.67 -4.69 -14.27
N GLN A 637 -38.03 -5.95 -14.47
CA GLN A 637 -37.66 -6.73 -15.65
C GLN A 637 -38.64 -6.45 -16.79
N GLY A 638 -38.14 -5.96 -17.92
CA GLY A 638 -38.93 -5.74 -19.12
C GLY A 638 -39.30 -7.01 -19.87
N PRO A 639 -40.25 -6.94 -20.82
CA PRO A 639 -40.71 -8.09 -21.59
C PRO A 639 -39.62 -8.70 -22.50
N GLU A 640 -38.59 -7.92 -22.83
CA GLU A 640 -37.44 -8.34 -23.65
C GLU A 640 -36.20 -8.71 -22.81
N ALA A 641 -36.34 -8.78 -21.48
CA ALA A 641 -35.28 -9.24 -20.60
C ALA A 641 -35.50 -10.73 -20.26
N TYR A 642 -34.60 -11.60 -20.68
CA TYR A 642 -34.66 -13.06 -20.47
C TYR A 642 -33.55 -13.51 -19.50
N GLU A 643 -33.74 -14.65 -18.82
CA GLU A 643 -32.70 -15.24 -17.97
C GLU A 643 -31.78 -16.13 -18.84
N VAL A 644 -30.52 -15.75 -19.00
CA VAL A 644 -29.56 -16.47 -19.84
C VAL A 644 -28.32 -16.86 -19.03
N ARG A 645 -27.86 -18.10 -19.20
CA ARG A 645 -26.52 -18.55 -18.77
C ARG A 645 -25.51 -18.15 -19.84
N TRP A 646 -24.62 -17.22 -19.51
CA TRP A 646 -23.71 -16.59 -20.46
C TRP A 646 -22.63 -17.56 -20.96
N THR A 647 -22.61 -17.83 -22.27
CA THR A 647 -21.50 -18.58 -22.90
C THR A 647 -20.82 -17.88 -24.08
N ASP A 648 -21.40 -16.84 -24.70
CA ASP A 648 -20.78 -16.21 -25.90
C ASP A 648 -20.61 -14.67 -25.80
N SER A 649 -19.85 -14.14 -26.75
CA SER A 649 -19.20 -12.82 -26.83
C SER A 649 -20.01 -11.68 -27.47
N ASP A 650 -21.18 -11.97 -28.06
CA ASP A 650 -21.99 -10.97 -28.80
C ASP A 650 -23.06 -10.27 -27.95
N ASP A 651 -23.11 -10.55 -26.66
CA ASP A 651 -24.26 -10.21 -25.82
C ASP A 651 -24.12 -8.80 -25.21
N VAL A 652 -25.11 -7.95 -25.46
CA VAL A 652 -25.21 -6.58 -24.93
C VAL A 652 -26.43 -6.49 -24.00
N ALA A 653 -26.23 -5.99 -22.79
CA ALA A 653 -27.32 -5.76 -21.84
C ALA A 653 -27.64 -4.26 -21.71
N ARG A 654 -28.92 -3.91 -21.60
CA ARG A 654 -29.37 -2.51 -21.54
C ARG A 654 -30.22 -2.26 -20.29
N VAL A 655 -29.82 -1.27 -19.51
CA VAL A 655 -30.54 -0.80 -18.32
C VAL A 655 -30.88 0.68 -18.47
N GLU A 656 -32.14 1.03 -18.29
CA GLU A 656 -32.62 2.41 -18.25
C GLU A 656 -32.76 2.85 -16.79
N VAL A 657 -32.12 3.97 -16.42
CA VAL A 657 -32.28 4.59 -15.09
C VAL A 657 -33.36 5.67 -15.15
N ARG A 658 -34.40 5.51 -14.33
CA ARG A 658 -35.58 6.40 -14.30
C ARG A 658 -35.58 7.35 -13.10
N GLY A 659 -36.22 8.51 -13.28
CA GLY A 659 -36.38 9.50 -12.21
C GLY A 659 -35.07 10.14 -11.74
N LEU A 660 -34.16 10.45 -12.67
CA LEU A 660 -32.80 10.96 -12.41
C LEU A 660 -32.74 12.14 -11.43
N LYS A 661 -33.70 13.08 -11.48
CA LYS A 661 -33.74 14.26 -10.59
C LYS A 661 -34.01 13.95 -9.13
N SER A 662 -34.59 12.78 -8.87
CA SER A 662 -34.91 12.32 -7.51
C SER A 662 -33.88 11.32 -6.97
N LEU A 663 -32.79 11.07 -7.71
CA LEU A 663 -31.72 10.21 -7.22
C LEU A 663 -30.95 10.92 -6.09
N PRO A 664 -30.65 10.22 -4.98
CA PRO A 664 -29.92 10.77 -3.84
C PRO A 664 -28.43 10.82 -4.20
N ILE A 665 -28.03 11.85 -4.95
CA ILE A 665 -26.64 12.04 -5.36
C ILE A 665 -25.94 12.96 -4.34
N ARG A 666 -24.83 12.50 -3.77
CA ARG A 666 -23.96 13.28 -2.88
C ARG A 666 -22.54 13.24 -3.41
N ASN A 667 -21.91 14.40 -3.58
CA ASN A 667 -20.54 14.52 -4.10
C ASN A 667 -20.30 13.79 -5.45
N GLY A 668 -21.32 13.71 -6.32
CA GLY A 668 -21.21 13.03 -7.61
C GLY A 668 -21.32 11.50 -7.55
N GLU A 669 -21.75 10.94 -6.41
CA GLU A 669 -21.98 9.50 -6.23
C GLU A 669 -23.42 9.25 -5.77
N LEU A 670 -24.04 8.19 -6.29
CA LEU A 670 -25.35 7.71 -5.86
C LEU A 670 -25.27 7.10 -4.45
N VAL A 671 -26.05 7.63 -3.51
CA VAL A 671 -26.14 7.11 -2.14
C VAL A 671 -27.15 5.97 -2.09
N TRP A 672 -26.66 4.73 -2.17
CA TRP A 672 -27.47 3.51 -2.23
C TRP A 672 -28.43 3.34 -1.05
N GLU A 673 -28.00 3.63 0.18
CA GLU A 673 -28.83 3.49 1.41
C GLU A 673 -30.14 4.30 1.34
N LYS A 674 -30.11 5.48 0.70
CA LYS A 674 -31.30 6.33 0.53
C LYS A 674 -32.18 5.89 -0.63
N LEU A 675 -31.66 5.02 -1.51
CA LEU A 675 -32.40 4.45 -2.63
C LEU A 675 -33.33 3.32 -2.15
N GLU A 676 -32.91 2.58 -1.13
CA GLU A 676 -33.69 1.52 -0.47
C GLU A 676 -34.94 2.07 0.26
N GLU A 677 -34.89 3.32 0.71
CA GLU A 677 -36.02 4.02 1.36
C GLU A 677 -37.04 4.62 0.38
N MET A 678 -36.76 4.59 -0.93
CA MET A 678 -37.62 5.17 -1.98
C MET A 678 -38.43 4.09 -2.71
N GLU A 679 -39.40 4.50 -3.53
CA GLU A 679 -40.22 3.56 -4.29
C GLU A 679 -39.35 2.62 -5.16
N PRO A 680 -39.59 1.29 -5.08
CA PRO A 680 -38.95 0.31 -5.95
C PRO A 680 -39.34 0.63 -7.41
N LYS A 681 -38.42 0.44 -8.37
CA LYS A 681 -38.51 0.65 -9.86
C LYS A 681 -37.60 1.74 -10.46
N ARG A 682 -36.45 2.03 -9.86
CA ARG A 682 -35.50 3.02 -10.42
C ARG A 682 -34.76 2.51 -11.65
N PHE A 683 -34.58 1.20 -11.76
CA PHE A 683 -33.89 0.58 -12.87
C PHE A 683 -34.87 -0.24 -13.71
N TRP A 684 -34.86 -0.03 -15.02
CA TRP A 684 -35.63 -0.83 -15.97
C TRP A 684 -34.68 -1.64 -16.83
N ILE A 685 -34.76 -2.96 -16.74
CA ILE A 685 -33.92 -3.85 -17.54
C ILE A 685 -34.63 -4.10 -18.86
N GLU A 686 -34.13 -3.45 -19.92
CA GLU A 686 -34.76 -3.48 -21.25
C GLU A 686 -34.38 -4.75 -22.02
N LYS A 687 -33.10 -5.13 -21.99
CA LYS A 687 -32.58 -6.31 -22.70
C LYS A 687 -31.52 -7.03 -21.87
N TRP A 688 -31.60 -8.35 -21.83
CA TRP A 688 -30.67 -9.22 -21.11
C TRP A 688 -30.47 -10.54 -21.86
N GLY A 689 -29.30 -10.73 -22.51
CA GLY A 689 -28.90 -11.97 -23.22
C GLY A 689 -29.53 -12.21 -24.61
N LYS A 690 -29.21 -13.37 -25.22
CA LYS A 690 -29.85 -13.90 -26.47
C LYS A 690 -31.01 -14.84 -26.13
N ARG A 691 -32.17 -14.64 -26.77
CA ARG A 691 -33.40 -15.43 -26.56
C ARG A 691 -33.27 -16.91 -26.95
N GLU A 692 -32.40 -17.24 -27.91
CA GLU A 692 -32.23 -18.59 -28.48
C GLU A 692 -31.52 -19.59 -27.55
N LYS A 693 -30.84 -19.12 -26.48
CA LYS A 693 -30.10 -19.97 -25.52
C LYS A 693 -30.82 -20.13 -24.17
N ALA A 694 -32.05 -19.63 -24.03
CA ALA A 694 -32.79 -19.56 -22.77
C ALA A 694 -33.79 -20.72 -22.56
N GLU A 695 -33.79 -21.76 -23.41
CA GLU A 695 -34.68 -22.93 -23.30
C GLU A 695 -34.20 -24.00 -22.32
#